data_AF-A0A8K0L9M4-F1
#
_entry.id   AF-A0A8K0L9M4-F1
#
_cell.length_a   1.000
_cell.length_b   1.000
_cell.length_c   1.000
_cell.angle_alpha   90.00
_cell.angle_beta   90.00
_cell.angle_gamma   90.00
#
_symmetry.space_group_name_H-M   'P 1'
#
loop_
_entity.id
_entity.type
_entity.pdbx_description
1 polymer ?
#
loop_
_entity_poly.entity_id
_entity_poly.type
_entity_poly.pdbx_seq_one_letter_code
_entity_poly.pdbx_strand_id
1 'polypeptide(L)'
;MNSLNKVGDQGPIFDLAIPVKTFSGRVNIPAYGPANTKVLAAYDSFDVGKYVITNADNLAQYWLARWVTQKIGAYPQDPRNGLQPIGDPWQGLKKFEVQNGELTLLDASDAAIVGLDALCPDCFDEKDVVPVSKVIATYQADVPTIPVNVPDEGDNGGQSASGSGGLMIAVASYTNPLGDPAAWQRLISYDTSKLSILVANVLNGPDYMVDKSWSLVIQQAAASGKTVIGYVRTGYLGVSQQKFKTRLGSSNLADWASQIEQDVDKWFELYPGNIGGIFFDEGWPECGPNNIYSDLYAHINTYTKRKHPGAYTVLNPGSPMAQCFEDTMDMLLTFESSYETYTSAFTPNDWTPKDDHKIWHIIYRVPQEKIGEIAELARSRHARYVEMTNDDNPNPYDNVPADSYIQATMSAVASGTVGVLAAKQSSGSYVAGIPADVSVVASDYTSVTLAWSSVPDALGLTRATVGMLQPGSSGLAFEVKTVLSSGSGGSPTIVSARTKSLPNGGSIAIVKHTRSGNSVIYTADVLVPYAFVRLFISAPHRAVGAARGWPIDAGTNADTGIGQWKLASYLVEGNDFYSGFYKYSGSYIEAGSSNADWTWTPQGTNVPLGDTDALPNDYAIQGQGYAPIQNIFGGTMRSYKCEGQH
;
A
#
# COMPACT_ATOMS: atom_id res chain seq x y z
N MET A 1 30.19 -44.44 -31.00
CA MET A 1 29.74 -45.82 -30.70
C MET A 1 28.96 -45.78 -29.40
N ASN A 2 27.85 -46.52 -29.34
CA ASN A 2 27.08 -46.98 -28.18
C ASN A 2 27.79 -46.84 -26.81
N SER A 3 27.14 -46.37 -25.74
CA SER A 3 25.79 -46.77 -25.32
C SER A 3 24.91 -45.62 -24.83
N LEU A 4 23.73 -45.46 -25.44
CA LEU A 4 22.69 -44.50 -25.04
C LEU A 4 21.46 -45.19 -24.37
N ASN A 5 21.58 -46.47 -24.01
CA ASN A 5 20.50 -47.27 -23.44
C ASN A 5 20.97 -47.96 -22.14
N LYS A 6 20.44 -47.52 -20.98
CA LYS A 6 20.24 -48.24 -19.68
C LYS A 6 20.21 -47.30 -18.45
N VAL A 7 19.37 -46.26 -18.48
CA VAL A 7 19.00 -45.49 -17.27
C VAL A 7 17.49 -45.25 -17.20
N GLY A 8 16.71 -46.20 -17.74
CA GLY A 8 15.23 -46.17 -17.69
C GLY A 8 14.61 -47.00 -16.55
N ASP A 9 15.40 -47.88 -15.93
CA ASP A 9 14.90 -48.93 -15.02
C ASP A 9 15.39 -48.76 -13.56
N GLN A 10 16.03 -47.64 -13.24
CA GLN A 10 16.42 -47.29 -11.86
C GLN A 10 15.68 -46.02 -11.48
N GLY A 11 14.89 -46.11 -10.40
CA GLY A 11 13.99 -45.05 -9.95
C GLY A 11 14.71 -43.80 -9.40
N PRO A 12 13.99 -42.91 -8.71
CA PRO A 12 14.57 -41.66 -8.19
C PRO A 12 15.85 -41.92 -7.37
N ILE A 13 16.90 -41.17 -7.71
CA ILE A 13 18.23 -41.29 -7.10
C ILE A 13 18.30 -40.32 -5.92
N PHE A 14 18.36 -40.88 -4.71
CA PHE A 14 18.45 -40.13 -3.46
C PHE A 14 19.89 -40.13 -2.93
N ASP A 15 20.42 -38.95 -2.63
CA ASP A 15 21.77 -38.74 -2.07
C ASP A 15 21.75 -38.38 -0.56
N LEU A 16 20.58 -38.33 0.07
CA LEU A 16 20.41 -38.11 1.51
C LEU A 16 19.43 -39.11 2.14
N ALA A 17 19.65 -39.47 3.40
CA ALA A 17 18.75 -40.33 4.19
C ALA A 17 18.50 -39.71 5.57
N ILE A 18 17.26 -39.32 5.86
CA ILE A 18 16.89 -38.50 7.03
C ILE A 18 16.28 -39.39 8.13
N PRO A 19 16.86 -39.43 9.35
CA PRO A 19 16.29 -40.19 10.47
C PRO A 19 15.09 -39.49 11.09
N VAL A 20 13.90 -40.09 10.93
CA VAL A 20 12.62 -39.62 11.50
C VAL A 20 12.18 -40.57 12.62
N LYS A 21 11.71 -40.03 13.75
CA LYS A 21 11.17 -40.83 14.86
C LYS A 21 9.66 -40.98 14.71
N THR A 22 9.19 -42.21 14.56
CA THR A 22 7.77 -42.60 14.57
C THR A 22 7.38 -43.20 15.92
N PHE A 23 6.08 -43.44 16.12
CA PHE A 23 5.56 -44.15 17.31
C PHE A 23 6.17 -45.55 17.52
N SER A 24 6.69 -46.19 16.47
CA SER A 24 7.29 -47.53 16.51
C SER A 24 8.83 -47.54 16.50
N GLY A 25 9.50 -46.38 16.42
CA GLY A 25 10.96 -46.29 16.45
C GLY A 25 11.53 -45.22 15.51
N ARG A 26 12.85 -45.19 15.31
CA ARG A 26 13.48 -44.32 14.30
C ARG A 26 13.60 -45.06 12.97
N VAL A 27 13.23 -44.40 11.87
CA VAL A 27 13.32 -44.89 10.48
C VAL A 27 13.99 -43.84 9.60
N ASN A 28 14.76 -44.26 8.61
CA ASN A 28 15.42 -43.32 7.69
C ASN A 28 14.60 -43.18 6.40
N ILE A 29 14.29 -41.95 5.99
CA ILE A 29 13.54 -41.65 4.76
C ILE A 29 14.52 -41.11 3.69
N PRO A 30 14.52 -41.64 2.45
CA PRO A 30 15.34 -41.11 1.36
C PRO A 30 14.89 -39.71 0.92
N ALA A 31 15.83 -38.81 0.64
CA ALA A 31 15.59 -37.45 0.18
C ALA A 31 16.66 -37.00 -0.84
N TYR A 32 16.34 -35.96 -1.62
CA TYR A 32 17.33 -35.28 -2.45
C TYR A 32 18.26 -34.44 -1.57
N GLY A 33 19.56 -34.55 -1.79
CA GLY A 33 20.59 -33.79 -1.10
C GLY A 33 21.05 -32.55 -1.87
N PRO A 34 21.99 -31.77 -1.29
CA PRO A 34 22.41 -30.47 -1.80
C PRO A 34 22.97 -30.46 -3.23
N ALA A 35 23.41 -31.61 -3.75
CA ALA A 35 23.92 -31.72 -5.11
C ALA A 35 22.77 -31.73 -6.14
N ASN A 36 21.79 -32.61 -5.94
CA ASN A 36 20.66 -32.75 -6.86
C ASN A 36 19.70 -31.54 -6.81
N THR A 37 19.48 -30.95 -5.64
CA THR A 37 18.70 -29.70 -5.52
C THR A 37 19.33 -28.54 -6.31
N LYS A 38 20.66 -28.46 -6.40
CA LYS A 38 21.36 -27.43 -7.21
C LYS A 38 21.23 -27.67 -8.72
N VAL A 39 21.25 -28.93 -9.16
CA VAL A 39 21.03 -29.29 -10.58
C VAL A 39 19.61 -28.91 -11.01
N LEU A 40 18.60 -29.16 -10.15
CA LEU A 40 17.22 -28.75 -10.38
C LEU A 40 17.08 -27.22 -10.49
N ALA A 41 17.64 -26.48 -9.53
CA ALA A 41 17.57 -25.01 -9.50
C ALA A 41 18.28 -24.33 -10.70
N ALA A 42 19.31 -24.95 -11.27
CA ALA A 42 20.06 -24.41 -12.40
C ALA A 42 19.45 -24.73 -13.78
N TYR A 43 18.52 -25.68 -13.87
CA TYR A 43 17.89 -26.07 -15.14
C TYR A 43 16.69 -25.16 -15.51
N ASP A 44 16.14 -24.46 -14.53
CA ASP A 44 14.94 -23.64 -14.65
C ASP A 44 15.25 -22.26 -15.27
N SER A 45 15.25 -22.22 -16.59
CA SER A 45 15.59 -21.03 -17.38
C SER A 45 14.39 -20.13 -17.72
N PHE A 46 13.18 -20.49 -17.25
CA PHE A 46 11.95 -19.77 -17.61
C PHE A 46 10.99 -19.50 -16.43
N ASP A 47 11.12 -20.19 -15.29
CA ASP A 47 10.14 -20.10 -14.17
C ASP A 47 10.83 -20.25 -12.79
N VAL A 48 12.01 -19.61 -12.64
CA VAL A 48 12.99 -19.76 -11.54
C VAL A 48 12.34 -19.99 -10.17
N GLY A 49 12.43 -21.22 -9.68
CA GLY A 49 12.04 -21.60 -8.32
C GLY A 49 10.90 -22.61 -8.25
N LYS A 50 10.22 -22.90 -9.36
CA LYS A 50 9.09 -23.85 -9.43
C LYS A 50 9.40 -25.23 -8.85
N TYR A 51 10.56 -25.80 -9.19
CA TYR A 51 11.02 -27.09 -8.66
C TYR A 51 11.70 -27.00 -7.28
N VAL A 52 11.91 -25.80 -6.74
CA VAL A 52 12.53 -25.55 -5.44
C VAL A 52 11.46 -25.31 -4.36
N ILE A 53 10.32 -24.70 -4.74
CA ILE A 53 9.21 -24.33 -3.86
C ILE A 53 8.43 -25.54 -3.33
N THR A 54 8.38 -26.67 -4.04
CA THR A 54 7.55 -27.82 -3.67
C THR A 54 8.12 -28.72 -2.56
N ASN A 55 9.19 -28.31 -1.86
CA ASN A 55 9.60 -28.95 -0.61
C ASN A 55 10.32 -27.98 0.34
N ALA A 56 9.72 -27.72 1.52
CA ALA A 56 10.13 -26.64 2.42
C ALA A 56 11.60 -26.70 2.90
N ASP A 57 12.15 -27.91 3.06
CA ASP A 57 13.53 -28.11 3.53
C ASP A 57 14.61 -27.64 2.54
N ASN A 58 14.28 -27.52 1.24
CA ASN A 58 15.25 -27.08 0.22
C ASN A 58 15.63 -25.61 0.37
N LEU A 59 14.71 -24.75 0.83
CA LEU A 59 15.01 -23.32 1.04
C LEU A 59 15.97 -23.13 2.21
N ALA A 60 15.78 -23.87 3.31
CA ALA A 60 16.69 -23.86 4.45
C ALA A 60 18.10 -24.33 4.07
N GLN A 61 18.21 -25.38 3.25
CA GLN A 61 19.51 -25.86 2.78
C GLN A 61 20.16 -24.93 1.72
N TYR A 62 19.39 -24.20 0.92
CA TYR A 62 19.92 -23.14 0.05
C TYR A 62 20.57 -22.01 0.88
N TRP A 63 19.89 -21.53 1.93
CA TRP A 63 20.44 -20.52 2.83
C TRP A 63 21.65 -21.04 3.63
N LEU A 64 21.62 -22.29 4.09
CA LEU A 64 22.77 -22.92 4.73
C LEU A 64 23.98 -23.04 3.77
N ALA A 65 23.75 -23.40 2.50
CA ALA A 65 24.81 -23.47 1.49
C ALA A 65 25.39 -22.08 1.16
N ARG A 66 24.58 -21.02 1.11
CA ARG A 66 25.03 -19.63 0.99
C ARG A 66 25.89 -19.22 2.19
N TRP A 67 25.43 -19.52 3.40
CA TRP A 67 26.14 -19.23 4.65
C TRP A 67 27.48 -19.97 4.74
N VAL A 68 27.50 -21.28 4.43
CA VAL A 68 28.74 -22.08 4.37
C VAL A 68 29.71 -21.51 3.34
N THR A 69 29.24 -21.15 2.14
CA THR A 69 30.09 -20.52 1.11
C THR A 69 30.72 -19.21 1.62
N GLN A 70 29.94 -18.38 2.33
CA GLN A 70 30.44 -17.15 2.96
C GLN A 70 31.38 -17.38 4.15
N LYS A 71 31.27 -18.50 4.87
CA LYS A 71 32.05 -18.79 6.09
C LYS A 71 33.34 -19.59 5.87
N ILE A 72 33.40 -20.45 4.85
CA ILE A 72 34.57 -21.32 4.59
C ILE A 72 35.13 -21.24 3.16
N GLY A 73 34.54 -20.43 2.28
CA GLY A 73 35.20 -19.93 1.07
C GLY A 73 35.40 -20.90 -0.11
N ALA A 74 34.93 -22.15 -0.05
CA ALA A 74 35.08 -23.09 -1.17
C ALA A 74 33.99 -24.19 -1.25
N TYR A 75 33.19 -24.21 -2.32
CA TYR A 75 32.70 -25.43 -2.99
C TYR A 75 32.20 -25.11 -4.43
N PRO A 76 32.22 -26.08 -5.36
CA PRO A 76 33.06 -26.12 -6.56
C PRO A 76 32.46 -25.37 -7.76
N GLN A 77 33.31 -25.05 -8.74
CA GLN A 77 32.87 -24.50 -10.03
C GLN A 77 32.49 -25.62 -11.03
N ASP A 78 31.39 -25.38 -11.75
CA ASP A 78 30.83 -26.07 -12.92
C ASP A 78 30.40 -27.55 -12.86
N PRO A 79 29.08 -27.83 -12.92
CA PRO A 79 28.53 -29.03 -13.54
C PRO A 79 28.34 -28.84 -15.06
N ARG A 80 28.70 -29.86 -15.86
CA ARG A 80 28.59 -29.81 -17.34
C ARG A 80 27.15 -30.11 -17.80
N ASN A 81 26.69 -29.39 -18.84
CA ASN A 81 25.38 -29.60 -19.48
C ASN A 81 25.14 -31.06 -19.91
N GLY A 82 23.96 -31.63 -19.57
CA GLY A 82 23.56 -32.92 -20.17
C GLY A 82 22.39 -33.72 -19.56
N LEU A 83 21.74 -33.32 -18.45
CA LEU A 83 20.70 -34.12 -17.80
C LEU A 83 19.40 -33.33 -17.54
N GLN A 84 18.24 -33.97 -17.75
CA GLN A 84 16.89 -33.44 -17.47
C GLN A 84 16.16 -34.29 -16.41
N PRO A 85 15.39 -33.68 -15.49
CA PRO A 85 14.47 -34.39 -14.58
C PRO A 85 13.14 -34.75 -15.27
N ILE A 86 12.46 -35.80 -14.79
CA ILE A 86 11.17 -36.28 -15.31
C ILE A 86 10.20 -36.57 -14.15
N GLY A 87 9.07 -35.86 -14.08
CA GLY A 87 7.90 -36.21 -13.24
C GLY A 87 7.73 -35.42 -11.93
N ASP A 88 6.49 -35.38 -11.44
CA ASP A 88 6.01 -34.55 -10.31
C ASP A 88 5.37 -35.45 -9.21
N PRO A 89 5.70 -35.29 -7.90
CA PRO A 89 5.22 -36.18 -6.82
C PRO A 89 3.94 -35.71 -6.10
N TRP A 90 3.40 -36.59 -5.23
CA TRP A 90 1.95 -36.72 -4.94
C TRP A 90 1.39 -36.06 -3.66
N GLN A 91 0.06 -36.22 -3.51
CA GLN A 91 -0.87 -35.68 -2.51
C GLN A 91 -0.61 -36.04 -1.01
N GLY A 92 -1.15 -35.20 -0.12
CA GLY A 92 -1.73 -35.61 1.17
C GLY A 92 -0.99 -35.11 2.43
N LEU A 93 -1.56 -34.14 3.15
CA LEU A 93 -1.01 -33.61 4.40
C LEU A 93 -2.00 -33.68 5.58
N LYS A 94 -1.54 -34.25 6.70
CA LYS A 94 -2.13 -34.10 8.04
C LYS A 94 -1.49 -32.90 8.76
N LYS A 95 -2.15 -32.37 9.80
CA LYS A 95 -1.70 -31.19 10.57
C LYS A 95 -0.63 -31.57 11.61
N PHE A 96 0.24 -30.62 11.94
CA PHE A 96 1.31 -30.73 12.94
C PHE A 96 1.25 -29.54 13.91
N GLU A 97 1.79 -29.70 15.11
CA GLU A 97 1.98 -28.60 16.06
C GLU A 97 3.36 -28.67 16.73
N VAL A 98 3.87 -27.52 17.18
CA VAL A 98 5.18 -27.39 17.85
C VAL A 98 4.98 -26.94 19.28
N GLN A 99 5.53 -27.68 20.24
CA GLN A 99 5.67 -27.20 21.63
C GLN A 99 7.10 -27.46 22.11
N ASN A 100 7.68 -26.49 22.83
CA ASN A 100 9.04 -26.53 23.37
C ASN A 100 10.15 -26.94 22.38
N GLY A 101 9.96 -26.69 21.08
CA GLY A 101 10.93 -26.99 20.03
C GLY A 101 10.88 -28.42 19.46
N GLU A 102 9.97 -29.29 19.90
CA GLU A 102 9.70 -30.57 19.25
C GLU A 102 8.35 -30.56 18.50
N LEU A 103 8.34 -31.18 17.31
CA LEU A 103 7.18 -31.27 16.42
C LEU A 103 6.37 -32.53 16.77
N THR A 104 5.09 -32.37 17.11
CA THR A 104 4.21 -33.48 17.51
C THR A 104 3.03 -33.62 16.54
N LEU A 105 2.66 -34.87 16.26
CA LEU A 105 1.45 -35.24 15.50
C LEU A 105 0.28 -35.38 16.48
N LEU A 106 -0.80 -34.63 16.24
CA LEU A 106 -2.06 -34.78 16.96
C LEU A 106 -3.05 -35.58 16.10
N ASP A 107 -3.52 -36.72 16.60
CA ASP A 107 -4.77 -37.33 16.11
C ASP A 107 -5.95 -36.70 16.88
N ALA A 108 -7.04 -36.40 16.17
CA ALA A 108 -8.14 -35.60 16.70
C ALA A 108 -9.17 -36.46 17.46
N SER A 109 -9.14 -36.41 18.79
CA SER A 109 -10.28 -36.76 19.66
C SER A 109 -10.20 -36.10 21.04
N ASP A 110 -11.32 -35.46 21.42
CA ASP A 110 -11.77 -35.02 22.76
C ASP A 110 -11.36 -33.64 23.37
N ALA A 111 -12.43 -32.90 23.76
CA ALA A 111 -12.56 -31.89 24.83
C ALA A 111 -11.79 -30.53 24.75
N ALA A 112 -12.23 -29.40 25.33
CA ALA A 112 -13.56 -28.92 25.80
C ALA A 112 -13.52 -27.38 26.06
N ILE A 113 -14.66 -26.78 26.41
CA ILE A 113 -14.93 -25.32 26.50
C ILE A 113 -14.39 -24.64 27.77
N VAL A 114 -13.79 -23.44 27.61
CA VAL A 114 -13.95 -22.22 28.45
C VAL A 114 -13.70 -21.00 27.51
N GLY A 115 -14.34 -19.83 27.57
CA GLY A 115 -15.52 -19.39 28.34
C GLY A 115 -15.34 -18.00 28.99
N LEU A 116 -15.49 -16.88 28.24
CA LEU A 116 -15.23 -15.51 28.74
C LEU A 116 -16.12 -14.40 28.10
N ASP A 117 -17.44 -14.57 28.19
CA ASP A 117 -18.38 -13.45 28.11
C ASP A 117 -18.52 -12.80 29.49
N ALA A 118 -18.04 -11.56 29.64
CA ALA A 118 -18.56 -10.55 30.59
C ALA A 118 -17.71 -9.27 30.56
N LEU A 119 -18.29 -8.15 30.09
CA LEU A 119 -18.37 -6.86 30.83
C LEU A 119 -19.04 -5.76 29.99
N CYS A 120 -20.06 -5.12 30.58
CA CYS A 120 -20.74 -3.86 30.20
C CYS A 120 -21.70 -3.85 28.99
N PRO A 121 -23.04 -3.86 29.22
CA PRO A 121 -24.06 -3.79 28.16
C PRO A 121 -24.57 -2.38 27.77
N ASP A 122 -24.20 -1.31 28.49
CA ASP A 122 -24.95 -0.03 28.45
C ASP A 122 -24.13 1.15 27.87
N CYS A 123 -23.83 1.13 26.57
CA CYS A 123 -23.10 2.21 25.88
C CYS A 123 -23.84 2.77 24.65
N PHE A 124 -24.92 3.50 24.95
CA PHE A 124 -25.52 4.63 24.21
C PHE A 124 -26.28 4.44 22.88
N ASP A 125 -27.55 4.87 22.98
CA ASP A 125 -28.62 5.09 21.99
C ASP A 125 -28.27 5.67 20.61
N GLU A 126 -29.04 5.19 19.62
CA GLU A 126 -29.20 5.77 18.28
C GLU A 126 -30.07 7.05 18.27
N LYS A 127 -29.50 8.25 18.42
CA LYS A 127 -30.16 9.50 17.97
C LYS A 127 -29.17 10.53 17.43
N ASP A 128 -29.07 10.61 16.09
CA ASP A 128 -29.19 11.86 15.32
C ASP A 128 -28.91 11.62 13.82
N VAL A 129 -29.96 11.31 13.07
CA VAL A 129 -29.92 11.21 11.60
C VAL A 129 -30.41 12.53 10.99
N VAL A 130 -29.53 13.23 10.27
CA VAL A 130 -29.89 14.39 9.43
C VAL A 130 -29.62 14.05 7.96
N PRO A 131 -30.63 14.10 7.07
CA PRO A 131 -30.47 13.68 5.67
C PRO A 131 -29.75 14.75 4.84
N VAL A 132 -28.65 14.37 4.20
CA VAL A 132 -27.92 15.25 3.26
C VAL A 132 -28.64 15.23 1.91
N SER A 133 -29.19 16.38 1.51
CA SER A 133 -29.75 16.58 0.17
C SER A 133 -28.94 17.62 -0.61
N LYS A 134 -28.64 17.30 -1.87
CA LYS A 134 -28.10 18.16 -2.96
C LYS A 134 -27.30 19.40 -2.53
N VAL A 135 -25.97 19.30 -2.59
CA VAL A 135 -25.09 20.47 -2.78
C VAL A 135 -24.64 20.52 -4.24
N ILE A 136 -25.13 21.53 -4.98
CA ILE A 136 -24.57 21.90 -6.29
C ILE A 136 -23.53 22.98 -6.01
N ALA A 137 -22.27 22.60 -5.88
CA ALA A 137 -21.17 23.55 -5.72
C ALA A 137 -20.86 24.21 -7.08
N THR A 138 -21.25 25.48 -7.22
CA THR A 138 -20.84 26.32 -8.35
C THR A 138 -19.64 27.14 -7.91
N TYR A 139 -18.45 26.84 -8.43
CA TYR A 139 -17.24 27.56 -8.04
C TYR A 139 -17.16 28.91 -8.75
N GLN A 140 -17.39 30.00 -8.03
CA GLN A 140 -16.83 31.31 -8.38
C GLN A 140 -15.63 31.59 -7.50
N ALA A 141 -14.56 32.09 -8.12
CA ALA A 141 -13.33 32.44 -7.44
C ALA A 141 -13.45 33.83 -6.76
N ASP A 142 -14.15 33.87 -5.62
CA ASP A 142 -14.09 35.02 -4.72
C ASP A 142 -12.91 34.84 -3.74
N VAL A 143 -11.96 35.77 -3.80
CA VAL A 143 -10.77 35.81 -2.94
C VAL A 143 -11.14 36.39 -1.58
N PRO A 144 -11.07 35.63 -0.46
CA PRO A 144 -11.26 36.20 0.86
C PRO A 144 -9.94 36.86 1.31
N THR A 145 -9.91 38.18 1.34
CA THR A 145 -8.79 38.92 1.96
C THR A 145 -8.82 38.73 3.47
N ILE A 146 -7.99 37.83 4.00
CA ILE A 146 -7.68 37.78 5.43
C ILE A 146 -6.67 38.89 5.76
N PRO A 147 -6.86 39.70 6.81
CA PRO A 147 -5.90 40.75 7.15
C PRO A 147 -4.61 40.13 7.70
N VAL A 148 -3.53 40.21 6.93
CA VAL A 148 -2.20 39.83 7.40
C VAL A 148 -1.60 41.01 8.17
N ASN A 149 -1.52 40.90 9.49
CA ASN A 149 -0.61 41.74 10.27
C ASN A 149 0.81 41.25 10.00
N VAL A 150 1.48 41.85 9.01
CA VAL A 150 2.91 41.67 8.76
C VAL A 150 3.68 42.65 9.65
N PRO A 151 4.54 42.20 10.58
CA PRO A 151 5.59 43.03 11.13
C PRO A 151 6.67 43.23 10.04
N ASP A 152 7.14 44.47 9.87
CA ASP A 152 8.08 44.88 8.80
C ASP A 152 9.27 43.95 8.59
N GLU A 153 9.66 43.78 7.31
CA GLU A 153 10.85 43.05 6.91
C GLU A 153 12.13 43.78 7.36
N GLY A 154 12.82 43.22 8.36
CA GLY A 154 14.18 43.59 8.71
C GLY A 154 15.18 42.62 8.08
N ASP A 155 15.78 43.03 6.94
CA ASP A 155 16.88 42.32 6.26
C ASP A 155 17.96 41.87 7.26
N ASN A 156 18.11 40.56 7.43
CA ASN A 156 19.18 39.93 8.18
C ASN A 156 19.59 38.62 7.51
N GLY A 157 20.87 38.55 7.13
CA GLY A 157 21.44 37.43 6.40
C GLY A 157 21.38 36.09 7.15
N GLY A 158 21.56 35.01 6.38
CA GLY A 158 21.33 33.63 6.81
C GLY A 158 21.95 33.27 8.17
N GLN A 159 21.08 32.98 9.13
CA GLN A 159 21.44 32.24 10.33
C GLN A 159 21.24 30.75 10.06
N SER A 160 22.34 29.99 10.04
CA SER A 160 22.28 28.56 10.31
C SER A 160 21.62 28.36 11.68
N ALA A 161 20.53 27.60 11.73
CA ALA A 161 19.86 27.26 12.97
C ALA A 161 20.69 26.24 13.78
N SER A 162 21.80 26.69 14.38
CA SER A 162 22.64 25.88 15.27
C SER A 162 21.99 25.69 16.66
N GLY A 163 20.71 25.37 16.69
CA GLY A 163 20.03 24.88 17.87
C GLY A 163 20.16 23.36 17.90
N SER A 164 20.62 22.80 19.03
CA SER A 164 20.67 21.36 19.24
C SER A 164 19.25 20.81 19.45
N GLY A 165 18.45 20.79 18.39
CA GLY A 165 17.12 20.18 18.38
C GLY A 165 17.27 18.67 18.56
N GLY A 166 16.86 18.16 19.72
CA GLY A 166 16.98 16.74 19.99
C GLY A 166 16.01 15.91 19.17
N LEU A 167 16.27 14.60 19.14
CA LEU A 167 15.41 13.59 18.55
C LEU A 167 13.94 13.78 18.95
N MET A 168 13.03 13.71 17.97
CA MET A 168 11.58 13.84 18.07
C MET A 168 10.88 12.58 17.49
N ILE A 169 9.55 12.50 17.62
CA ILE A 169 8.72 11.41 17.09
C ILE A 169 7.84 11.91 15.94
N ALA A 170 7.81 11.10 14.88
CA ALA A 170 6.85 11.14 13.78
C ALA A 170 6.29 9.72 13.63
N VAL A 171 5.00 9.59 13.28
CA VAL A 171 4.32 8.28 13.22
C VAL A 171 3.62 8.09 11.87
N ALA A 172 4.03 7.07 11.13
CA ALA A 172 3.39 6.56 9.93
C ALA A 172 2.29 5.56 10.29
N SER A 173 1.24 6.01 10.98
CA SER A 173 0.14 5.13 11.40
C SER A 173 -0.83 4.89 10.24
N TYR A 174 -0.92 3.63 9.81
CA TYR A 174 -1.91 3.17 8.82
C TYR A 174 -3.11 2.49 9.51
N THR A 175 -3.21 2.60 10.84
CA THR A 175 -4.33 2.13 11.65
C THR A 175 -5.63 2.82 11.24
N ASN A 176 -6.61 2.05 10.77
CA ASN A 176 -7.91 2.58 10.38
C ASN A 176 -8.62 3.26 11.58
N PRO A 177 -9.11 4.50 11.47
CA PRO A 177 -9.76 5.22 12.57
C PRO A 177 -11.00 4.54 13.17
N LEU A 178 -11.69 3.67 12.41
CA LEU A 178 -12.80 2.83 12.88
C LEU A 178 -12.31 1.50 13.47
N GLY A 179 -11.11 1.04 13.12
CA GLY A 179 -10.50 -0.20 13.61
C GLY A 179 -9.94 -0.05 15.03
N ASP A 180 -9.23 1.05 15.31
CA ASP A 180 -8.84 1.44 16.67
C ASP A 180 -9.02 2.96 16.89
N PRO A 181 -10.22 3.41 17.29
CA PRO A 181 -10.45 4.81 17.67
C PRO A 181 -9.62 5.24 18.90
N ALA A 182 -9.26 4.31 19.79
CA ALA A 182 -8.53 4.61 21.01
C ALA A 182 -7.04 4.88 20.73
N ALA A 183 -6.45 4.24 19.71
CA ALA A 183 -5.12 4.56 19.20
C ALA A 183 -5.02 6.03 18.75
N TRP A 184 -5.97 6.50 17.94
CA TRP A 184 -6.01 7.88 17.47
C TRP A 184 -6.17 8.87 18.63
N GLN A 185 -7.04 8.58 19.60
CA GLN A 185 -7.16 9.39 20.82
C GLN A 185 -5.84 9.50 21.61
N ARG A 186 -5.06 8.40 21.70
CA ARG A 186 -3.71 8.43 22.30
C ARG A 186 -2.76 9.32 21.49
N LEU A 187 -2.60 9.06 20.18
CA LEU A 187 -1.69 9.80 19.29
C LEU A 187 -1.94 11.33 19.31
N ILE A 188 -3.21 11.72 19.31
CA ILE A 188 -3.66 13.12 19.34
C ILE A 188 -3.34 13.79 20.69
N SER A 189 -3.42 13.05 21.81
CA SER A 189 -3.28 13.58 23.17
C SER A 189 -1.83 13.68 23.67
N TYR A 190 -0.88 12.93 23.08
CA TYR A 190 0.54 13.03 23.45
C TYR A 190 1.12 14.43 23.15
N ASP A 191 2.14 14.83 23.92
CA ASP A 191 2.81 16.13 23.79
C ASP A 191 3.31 16.40 22.35
N THR A 192 2.69 17.40 21.71
CA THR A 192 2.97 17.88 20.35
C THR A 192 4.41 18.36 20.15
N SER A 193 5.08 18.81 21.21
CA SER A 193 6.50 19.20 21.15
C SER A 193 7.43 18.00 20.97
N LYS A 194 6.96 16.77 21.23
CA LYS A 194 7.73 15.53 21.08
C LYS A 194 7.22 14.68 19.91
N LEU A 195 5.92 14.35 19.92
CA LEU A 195 5.24 13.67 18.82
C LEU A 195 4.53 14.73 17.98
N SER A 196 5.21 15.18 16.93
CA SER A 196 4.80 16.39 16.18
C SER A 196 4.16 16.11 14.82
N ILE A 197 4.41 14.93 14.22
CA ILE A 197 3.96 14.58 12.86
C ILE A 197 3.16 13.27 12.91
N LEU A 198 2.04 13.25 12.19
CA LEU A 198 1.21 12.06 11.96
C LEU A 198 0.96 11.91 10.46
N VAL A 199 1.24 10.74 9.88
CA VAL A 199 0.86 10.44 8.50
C VAL A 199 -0.60 9.99 8.48
N ALA A 200 -1.40 10.54 7.56
CA ALA A 200 -2.74 10.06 7.26
C ALA A 200 -2.70 9.24 5.96
N ASN A 201 -3.29 8.05 5.97
CA ASN A 201 -3.34 7.16 4.81
C ASN A 201 -4.76 6.59 4.63
N VAL A 202 -5.61 7.31 3.90
CA VAL A 202 -7.02 6.89 3.68
C VAL A 202 -7.07 5.61 2.85
N LEU A 203 -6.38 5.62 1.71
CA LEU A 203 -6.39 4.50 0.77
C LEU A 203 -5.15 4.51 -0.15
N ASN A 204 -3.97 4.33 0.43
CA ASN A 204 -2.66 4.51 -0.25
C ASN A 204 -2.61 5.85 -1.02
N GLY A 205 -3.18 6.88 -0.40
CA GLY A 205 -3.61 8.12 -1.04
C GLY A 205 -4.82 8.74 -0.33
N PRO A 206 -5.36 9.86 -0.88
CA PRO A 206 -6.48 10.62 -0.31
C PRO A 206 -7.88 10.06 -0.62
N ASP A 207 -7.97 9.05 -1.51
CA ASP A 207 -9.20 8.62 -2.18
C ASP A 207 -9.88 9.71 -3.05
N TYR A 208 -11.04 9.43 -3.64
CA TYR A 208 -11.77 10.37 -4.52
C TYR A 208 -12.74 11.31 -3.77
N MET A 209 -13.10 10.98 -2.53
CA MET A 209 -14.03 11.74 -1.69
C MET A 209 -13.63 11.69 -0.21
N VAL A 210 -14.15 12.61 0.60
CA VAL A 210 -13.85 12.69 2.03
C VAL A 210 -14.32 11.43 2.77
N ASP A 211 -13.38 10.66 3.31
CA ASP A 211 -13.71 9.68 4.36
C ASP A 211 -13.98 10.41 5.69
N LYS A 212 -15.16 10.15 6.28
CA LYS A 212 -15.63 10.83 7.50
C LYS A 212 -14.82 10.46 8.75
N SER A 213 -14.34 9.23 8.85
CA SER A 213 -13.60 8.74 10.02
C SER A 213 -12.20 9.35 10.04
N TRP A 214 -11.53 9.39 8.88
CA TRP A 214 -10.29 10.12 8.68
C TRP A 214 -10.45 11.63 8.87
N SER A 215 -11.50 12.23 8.32
CA SER A 215 -11.76 13.68 8.49
C SER A 215 -11.86 14.08 9.97
N LEU A 216 -12.44 13.22 10.81
CA LEU A 216 -12.55 13.49 12.25
C LEU A 216 -11.19 13.49 12.94
N VAL A 217 -10.38 12.44 12.74
CA VAL A 217 -9.07 12.33 13.41
C VAL A 217 -8.05 13.32 12.86
N ILE A 218 -8.09 13.64 11.56
CA ILE A 218 -7.24 14.66 10.91
C ILE A 218 -7.53 16.04 11.51
N GLN A 219 -8.81 16.42 11.66
CA GLN A 219 -9.20 17.69 12.28
C GLN A 219 -8.79 17.76 13.76
N GLN A 220 -9.00 16.69 14.53
CA GLN A 220 -8.63 16.64 15.94
C GLN A 220 -7.10 16.72 16.15
N ALA A 221 -6.32 16.04 15.31
CA ALA A 221 -4.86 16.10 15.33
C ALA A 221 -4.33 17.50 14.96
N ALA A 222 -4.84 18.10 13.88
CA ALA A 222 -4.49 19.47 13.49
C ALA A 222 -4.84 20.47 14.61
N ALA A 223 -6.00 20.32 15.25
CA ALA A 223 -6.43 21.17 16.36
C ALA A 223 -5.59 21.00 17.64
N SER A 224 -4.94 19.85 17.88
CA SER A 224 -3.93 19.69 18.95
C SER A 224 -2.52 20.15 18.55
N GLY A 225 -2.38 20.76 17.38
CA GLY A 225 -1.14 21.34 16.86
C GLY A 225 -0.22 20.34 16.14
N LYS A 226 -0.69 19.11 15.88
CA LYS A 226 0.07 18.11 15.11
C LYS A 226 0.16 18.54 13.64
N THR A 227 1.31 18.32 13.02
CA THR A 227 1.46 18.41 11.57
C THR A 227 0.98 17.11 10.95
N VAL A 228 -0.28 17.07 10.51
CA VAL A 228 -0.83 15.92 9.79
C VAL A 228 -0.39 15.97 8.33
N ILE A 229 0.22 14.91 7.80
CA ILE A 229 0.72 14.85 6.43
C ILE A 229 0.05 13.72 5.64
N GLY A 230 -0.38 14.01 4.42
CA GLY A 230 -1.09 13.05 3.57
C GLY A 230 -0.14 12.06 2.88
N TYR A 231 -0.42 10.77 2.97
CA TYR A 231 0.33 9.72 2.25
C TYR A 231 0.10 9.82 0.74
N VAL A 232 1.17 9.83 -0.06
CA VAL A 232 1.12 9.79 -1.52
C VAL A 232 2.07 8.72 -2.06
N ARG A 233 1.52 7.74 -2.78
CA ARG A 233 2.25 6.64 -3.39
C ARG A 233 3.04 7.09 -4.62
N THR A 234 4.38 7.01 -4.59
CA THR A 234 5.23 7.40 -5.74
C THR A 234 5.72 6.24 -6.61
N GLY A 235 5.47 4.98 -6.22
CA GLY A 235 5.62 3.82 -7.09
C GLY A 235 7.05 3.51 -7.52
N TYR A 236 8.06 4.00 -6.80
CA TYR A 236 9.45 4.03 -7.25
C TYR A 236 9.59 4.61 -8.66
N LEU A 237 8.75 5.58 -9.02
CA LEU A 237 8.60 6.16 -10.37
C LEU A 237 8.42 5.13 -11.50
N GLY A 238 8.01 3.90 -11.18
CA GLY A 238 7.92 2.76 -12.10
C GLY A 238 9.27 2.18 -12.55
N VAL A 239 10.41 2.66 -12.02
CA VAL A 239 11.75 2.25 -12.46
C VAL A 239 12.31 1.06 -11.68
N SER A 240 11.74 0.73 -10.52
CA SER A 240 12.11 -0.45 -9.71
C SER A 240 11.98 -1.79 -10.44
N GLN A 241 12.45 -2.88 -9.81
CA GLN A 241 12.34 -4.23 -10.35
C GLN A 241 10.88 -4.72 -10.40
N GLN A 242 10.06 -4.26 -9.45
CA GLN A 242 8.62 -4.55 -9.34
C GLN A 242 7.80 -3.90 -10.47
N LYS A 243 8.36 -2.91 -11.19
CA LYS A 243 7.72 -2.19 -12.31
C LYS A 243 6.30 -1.73 -11.99
N PHE A 244 6.16 -1.07 -10.84
CA PHE A 244 4.89 -0.48 -10.44
C PHE A 244 4.38 0.50 -11.50
N LYS A 245 3.05 0.47 -11.66
CA LYS A 245 2.32 1.31 -12.59
C LYS A 245 1.49 2.32 -11.81
N THR A 246 1.30 3.48 -12.39
CA THR A 246 0.21 4.40 -12.04
C THR A 246 -1.13 3.68 -12.05
N ARG A 247 -2.15 4.27 -11.41
CA ARG A 247 -3.55 3.79 -11.43
C ARG A 247 -4.12 3.66 -12.85
N LEU A 248 -3.53 4.37 -13.83
CA LEU A 248 -3.86 4.29 -15.25
C LEU A 248 -2.99 3.29 -16.04
N GLY A 249 -2.23 2.41 -15.36
CA GLY A 249 -1.46 1.32 -15.97
C GLY A 249 -0.13 1.74 -16.60
N SER A 250 0.31 2.98 -16.44
CA SER A 250 1.55 3.49 -17.03
C SER A 250 2.76 3.46 -16.09
N SER A 251 3.95 3.20 -16.63
CA SER A 251 5.25 3.26 -15.96
C SER A 251 6.11 4.47 -16.37
N ASN A 252 5.56 5.47 -17.07
CA ASN A 252 6.34 6.64 -17.50
C ASN A 252 6.49 7.67 -16.36
N LEU A 253 7.68 8.28 -16.25
CA LEU A 253 7.99 9.29 -15.23
C LEU A 253 6.99 10.46 -15.19
N ALA A 254 6.57 10.96 -16.35
CA ALA A 254 5.59 12.04 -16.45
C ALA A 254 4.15 11.64 -16.10
N ASP A 255 3.78 10.38 -16.34
CA ASP A 255 2.49 9.85 -15.91
C ASP A 255 2.49 9.68 -14.37
N TRP A 256 3.62 9.25 -13.79
CA TRP A 256 3.84 9.24 -12.33
C TRP A 256 3.82 10.63 -11.72
N ALA A 257 4.56 11.60 -12.28
CA ALA A 257 4.56 12.99 -11.86
C ALA A 257 3.14 13.56 -11.79
N SER A 258 2.37 13.39 -12.87
CA SER A 258 0.99 13.87 -12.93
C SER A 258 0.10 13.19 -11.89
N GLN A 259 0.25 11.88 -11.63
CA GLN A 259 -0.51 11.21 -10.58
C GLN A 259 -0.15 11.75 -9.19
N ILE A 260 1.13 11.94 -8.90
CA ILE A 260 1.63 12.42 -7.61
C ILE A 260 1.09 13.83 -7.34
N GLU A 261 1.17 14.74 -8.32
CA GLU A 261 0.61 16.09 -8.22
C GLU A 261 -0.91 16.10 -8.01
N GLN A 262 -1.64 15.22 -8.69
CA GLN A 262 -3.09 15.07 -8.48
C GLN A 262 -3.42 14.53 -7.07
N ASP A 263 -2.61 13.63 -6.51
CA ASP A 263 -2.82 13.13 -5.14
C ASP A 263 -2.48 14.19 -4.08
N VAL A 264 -1.43 14.99 -4.31
CA VAL A 264 -1.14 16.18 -3.49
C VAL A 264 -2.33 17.12 -3.50
N ASP A 265 -2.80 17.51 -4.68
CA ASP A 265 -3.98 18.38 -4.84
C ASP A 265 -5.19 17.84 -4.09
N LYS A 266 -5.44 16.53 -4.21
CA LYS A 266 -6.63 15.88 -3.69
C LYS A 266 -6.63 15.78 -2.16
N TRP A 267 -5.46 15.64 -1.53
CA TRP A 267 -5.33 15.77 -0.07
C TRP A 267 -5.79 17.16 0.42
N PHE A 268 -5.31 18.23 -0.21
CA PHE A 268 -5.67 19.60 0.18
C PHE A 268 -7.11 19.98 -0.24
N GLU A 269 -7.67 19.35 -1.29
CA GLU A 269 -9.07 19.51 -1.69
C GLU A 269 -10.04 18.84 -0.68
N LEU A 270 -9.77 17.60 -0.29
CA LEU A 270 -10.65 16.81 0.57
C LEU A 270 -10.55 17.16 2.06
N TYR A 271 -9.36 17.58 2.51
CA TYR A 271 -9.07 17.87 3.93
C TYR A 271 -8.54 19.30 4.12
N PRO A 272 -9.27 20.34 3.64
CA PRO A 272 -8.77 21.70 3.57
C PRO A 272 -8.45 22.25 4.96
N GLY A 273 -7.31 22.92 5.08
CA GLY A 273 -6.83 23.56 6.32
C GLY A 273 -6.38 22.61 7.44
N ASN A 274 -6.50 21.29 7.27
CA ASN A 274 -6.13 20.30 8.30
C ASN A 274 -4.98 19.38 7.88
N ILE A 275 -4.60 19.37 6.59
CA ILE A 275 -3.36 18.77 6.10
C ILE A 275 -2.26 19.85 6.09
N GLY A 276 -1.16 19.58 6.78
CA GLY A 276 0.02 20.44 6.89
C GLY A 276 1.18 20.00 5.99
N GLY A 277 1.01 18.98 5.14
CA GLY A 277 2.10 18.44 4.34
C GLY A 277 1.80 17.11 3.65
N ILE A 278 2.83 16.51 3.04
CA ILE A 278 2.74 15.28 2.24
C ILE A 278 3.89 14.33 2.59
N PHE A 279 3.56 13.05 2.75
CA PHE A 279 4.49 11.92 2.88
C PHE A 279 4.54 11.16 1.56
N PHE A 280 5.63 11.33 0.80
CA PHE A 280 5.87 10.65 -0.47
C PHE A 280 6.51 9.29 -0.23
N ASP A 281 5.73 8.22 -0.39
CA ASP A 281 6.17 6.85 -0.12
C ASP A 281 6.61 6.11 -1.38
N GLU A 282 7.29 4.97 -1.20
CA GLU A 282 7.94 4.19 -2.27
C GLU A 282 8.92 5.05 -3.10
N GLY A 283 9.69 5.90 -2.44
CA GLY A 283 10.67 6.80 -3.05
C GLY A 283 11.79 6.04 -3.77
N TRP A 284 12.18 6.47 -4.98
CA TRP A 284 13.33 5.88 -5.65
C TRP A 284 14.66 6.48 -5.12
N PRO A 285 15.62 5.68 -4.60
CA PRO A 285 16.78 6.22 -3.87
C PRO A 285 18.01 6.57 -4.73
N GLU A 286 18.01 6.28 -6.04
CA GLU A 286 19.15 6.56 -6.94
C GLU A 286 18.88 7.81 -7.80
N CYS A 287 19.92 8.59 -8.13
CA CYS A 287 19.75 9.83 -8.92
C CYS A 287 19.20 9.59 -10.34
N GLY A 288 19.50 8.42 -10.90
CA GLY A 288 19.25 8.11 -12.31
C GLY A 288 20.21 8.83 -13.27
N PRO A 289 20.04 8.64 -14.59
CA PRO A 289 20.82 9.35 -15.60
C PRO A 289 20.63 10.85 -15.46
N ASN A 290 21.73 11.60 -15.32
CA ASN A 290 21.73 13.06 -15.19
C ASN A 290 20.77 13.60 -14.10
N ASN A 291 20.65 12.92 -12.96
CA ASN A 291 19.81 13.32 -11.81
C ASN A 291 18.30 13.39 -12.07
N ILE A 292 17.79 12.83 -13.18
CA ILE A 292 16.38 12.94 -13.58
C ILE A 292 15.37 12.53 -12.49
N TYR A 293 15.70 11.56 -11.63
CA TYR A 293 14.80 11.13 -10.55
C TYR A 293 14.80 12.12 -9.38
N SER A 294 15.97 12.54 -8.89
CA SER A 294 16.06 13.55 -7.82
C SER A 294 15.48 14.90 -8.26
N ASP A 295 15.70 15.30 -9.52
CA ASP A 295 15.17 16.55 -10.07
C ASP A 295 13.63 16.51 -10.20
N LEU A 296 13.05 15.33 -10.46
CA LEU A 296 11.60 15.14 -10.43
C LEU A 296 11.02 15.25 -9.01
N TYR A 297 11.68 14.69 -8.00
CA TYR A 297 11.24 14.87 -6.61
C TYR A 297 11.39 16.33 -6.14
N ALA A 298 12.46 17.03 -6.54
CA ALA A 298 12.60 18.48 -6.32
C ALA A 298 11.48 19.28 -7.02
N HIS A 299 11.05 18.87 -8.22
CA HIS A 299 9.91 19.46 -8.91
C HIS A 299 8.61 19.25 -8.12
N ILE A 300 8.32 18.02 -7.68
CA ILE A 300 7.13 17.65 -6.89
C ILE A 300 7.07 18.45 -5.58
N ASN A 301 8.18 18.59 -4.86
CA ASN A 301 8.25 19.45 -3.67
C ASN A 301 7.95 20.92 -4.01
N THR A 302 8.60 21.43 -5.06
CA THR A 302 8.42 22.82 -5.52
C THR A 302 7.00 23.09 -6.02
N TYR A 303 6.33 22.11 -6.63
CA TYR A 303 4.90 22.14 -6.93
C TYR A 303 4.07 22.26 -5.65
N THR A 304 4.27 21.30 -4.73
CA THR A 304 3.54 21.18 -3.46
C THR A 304 3.62 22.47 -2.66
N LYS A 305 4.83 22.97 -2.36
CA LYS A 305 5.04 24.18 -1.55
C LYS A 305 4.61 25.49 -2.21
N ARG A 306 4.55 25.57 -3.55
CA ARG A 306 4.01 26.76 -4.25
C ARG A 306 2.49 26.80 -4.18
N LYS A 307 1.83 25.66 -4.36
CA LYS A 307 0.36 25.56 -4.33
C LYS A 307 -0.18 25.57 -2.89
N HIS A 308 0.61 25.04 -1.96
CA HIS A 308 0.31 24.94 -0.54
C HIS A 308 1.49 25.48 0.29
N PRO A 309 1.63 26.82 0.41
CA PRO A 309 2.67 27.43 1.23
C PRO A 309 2.62 26.94 2.67
N GLY A 310 3.78 26.55 3.23
CA GLY A 310 3.88 25.94 4.55
C GLY A 310 3.71 24.42 4.58
N ALA A 311 3.46 23.76 3.45
CA ALA A 311 3.45 22.29 3.39
C ALA A 311 4.82 21.69 3.75
N TYR A 312 4.82 20.76 4.72
CA TYR A 312 5.96 19.93 5.08
C TYR A 312 6.04 18.69 4.17
N THR A 313 7.24 18.30 3.75
CA THR A 313 7.44 17.25 2.74
C THR A 313 8.45 16.21 3.20
N VAL A 314 8.06 14.95 3.11
CA VAL A 314 8.89 13.77 3.44
C VAL A 314 9.01 12.90 2.21
N LEU A 315 10.21 12.39 1.88
CA LEU A 315 10.40 11.29 0.93
C LEU A 315 10.86 10.03 1.65
N ASN A 316 10.12 8.94 1.47
CA ASN A 316 10.44 7.62 2.02
C ASN A 316 10.82 6.61 0.94
N PRO A 317 12.13 6.37 0.71
CA PRO A 317 12.61 5.20 -0.03
C PRO A 317 12.71 3.90 0.81
N GLY A 318 12.49 3.95 2.13
CA GLY A 318 12.69 2.85 3.07
C GLY A 318 14.16 2.40 3.25
N SER A 319 15.11 3.13 2.66
CA SER A 319 16.49 2.68 2.46
C SER A 319 17.48 3.85 2.39
N PRO A 320 18.80 3.59 2.48
CA PRO A 320 19.82 4.60 2.19
C PRO A 320 19.65 5.16 0.77
N MET A 321 19.95 6.45 0.61
CA MET A 321 19.62 7.22 -0.59
C MET A 321 20.80 8.08 -1.03
N ALA A 322 20.94 8.30 -2.34
CA ALA A 322 22.06 9.04 -2.92
C ALA A 322 22.03 10.55 -2.59
N GLN A 323 23.20 11.20 -2.55
CA GLN A 323 23.33 12.61 -2.11
C GLN A 323 22.54 13.61 -2.95
N CYS A 324 22.25 13.32 -4.22
CA CYS A 324 21.42 14.16 -5.09
C CYS A 324 20.02 14.47 -4.51
N PHE A 325 19.53 13.67 -3.56
CA PHE A 325 18.24 13.88 -2.89
C PHE A 325 18.29 14.83 -1.69
N GLU A 326 19.48 15.21 -1.20
CA GLU A 326 19.68 15.97 0.05
C GLU A 326 18.83 17.26 0.14
N ASP A 327 18.62 17.94 -0.99
CA ASP A 327 17.86 19.19 -1.08
C ASP A 327 16.51 19.04 -1.84
N THR A 328 15.97 17.81 -1.93
CA THR A 328 14.70 17.54 -2.64
C THR A 328 13.46 17.70 -1.77
N MET A 329 13.53 17.48 -0.45
CA MET A 329 12.42 17.55 0.51
C MET A 329 12.86 18.24 1.81
N ASP A 330 11.92 18.51 2.74
CA ASP A 330 12.27 18.94 4.11
C ASP A 330 12.90 17.78 4.92
N MET A 331 12.48 16.54 4.65
CA MET A 331 12.82 15.35 5.42
C MET A 331 12.99 14.12 4.53
N LEU A 332 13.98 13.29 4.85
CA LEU A 332 14.36 12.10 4.11
C LEU A 332 14.33 10.91 5.07
N LEU A 333 13.51 9.90 4.78
CA LEU A 333 13.41 8.71 5.61
C LEU A 333 14.39 7.65 5.09
N THR A 334 15.61 7.66 5.63
CA THR A 334 16.75 6.91 5.07
C THR A 334 17.00 5.55 5.72
N PHE A 335 16.09 5.09 6.57
CA PHE A 335 16.12 3.75 7.15
C PHE A 335 14.71 3.30 7.57
N GLU A 336 14.28 2.16 7.04
CA GLU A 336 13.04 1.48 7.46
C GLU A 336 13.33 -0.03 7.57
N SER A 337 13.62 -0.51 8.78
CA SER A 337 13.87 -1.96 9.00
C SER A 337 13.78 -2.36 10.47
N SER A 338 14.08 -3.63 10.77
CA SER A 338 13.99 -4.17 12.12
C SER A 338 15.04 -3.63 13.07
N TYR A 339 14.77 -3.74 14.37
CA TYR A 339 15.69 -3.52 15.49
C TYR A 339 17.02 -4.27 15.31
N GLU A 340 17.00 -5.52 14.85
CA GLU A 340 18.22 -6.31 14.60
C GLU A 340 19.04 -5.73 13.44
N THR A 341 18.38 -5.33 12.36
CA THR A 341 19.04 -4.65 11.25
C THR A 341 19.63 -3.32 11.71
N TYR A 342 18.87 -2.52 12.46
CA TYR A 342 19.32 -1.24 12.97
C TYR A 342 20.50 -1.37 13.94
N THR A 343 20.54 -2.41 14.79
CA THR A 343 21.63 -2.59 15.77
C THR A 343 22.86 -3.26 15.18
N SER A 344 22.71 -4.23 14.26
CA SER A 344 23.81 -5.12 13.82
C SER A 344 24.19 -5.04 12.33
N ALA A 345 23.33 -4.48 11.47
CA ALA A 345 23.52 -4.45 10.02
C ALA A 345 23.16 -3.08 9.38
N PHE A 346 23.18 -2.01 10.17
CA PHE A 346 22.84 -0.67 9.69
C PHE A 346 23.79 -0.22 8.59
N THR A 347 23.22 0.16 7.45
CA THR A 347 23.93 0.75 6.32
C THR A 347 23.63 2.26 6.33
N PRO A 348 24.61 3.14 6.55
CA PRO A 348 24.40 4.58 6.43
C PRO A 348 24.29 5.00 4.95
N ASN A 349 23.86 6.24 4.73
CA ASN A 349 24.17 6.93 3.47
C ASN A 349 25.70 7.02 3.26
N ASP A 350 26.13 7.08 2.00
CA ASP A 350 27.54 7.28 1.64
C ASP A 350 27.99 8.76 1.69
N TRP A 351 27.10 9.65 2.14
CA TRP A 351 27.32 11.08 2.35
C TRP A 351 26.87 11.50 3.76
N THR A 352 27.51 12.55 4.28
CA THR A 352 27.08 13.23 5.52
C THR A 352 26.15 14.38 5.17
N PRO A 353 24.93 14.47 5.77
CA PRO A 353 24.06 15.63 5.58
C PRO A 353 24.71 16.94 6.03
N LYS A 354 24.54 18.00 5.22
CA LYS A 354 24.83 19.39 5.59
C LYS A 354 23.94 19.89 6.72
N ASP A 355 22.74 19.33 6.81
CA ASP A 355 21.73 19.58 7.83
C ASP A 355 21.34 18.23 8.42
N ASP A 356 21.81 17.96 9.65
CA ASP A 356 21.51 16.73 10.38
C ASP A 356 20.09 16.70 10.95
N HIS A 357 19.29 17.75 10.72
CA HIS A 357 17.87 17.75 11.05
C HIS A 357 16.96 17.18 9.95
N LYS A 358 17.52 16.69 8.82
CA LYS A 358 16.77 16.17 7.66
C LYS A 358 16.51 14.65 7.64
N ILE A 359 16.87 13.90 8.69
CA ILE A 359 16.82 12.43 8.67
C ILE A 359 15.72 11.87 9.59
N TRP A 360 14.93 10.93 9.06
CA TRP A 360 13.97 10.10 9.81
C TRP A 360 14.36 8.61 9.68
N HIS A 361 14.38 7.88 10.79
CA HIS A 361 14.47 6.42 10.80
C HIS A 361 13.20 5.78 11.40
N ILE A 362 12.67 4.76 10.74
CA ILE A 362 11.61 3.90 11.28
C ILE A 362 12.24 2.56 11.70
N ILE A 363 12.03 2.14 12.94
CA ILE A 363 12.58 0.88 13.48
C ILE A 363 11.46 0.03 14.11
N TYR A 364 11.14 -1.11 13.48
CA TYR A 364 10.16 -2.08 13.98
C TYR A 364 10.81 -3.21 14.81
N ARG A 365 10.04 -4.03 15.52
CA ARG A 365 10.49 -5.03 16.52
C ARG A 365 11.38 -4.46 17.65
N VAL A 366 11.31 -3.18 17.99
CA VAL A 366 12.13 -2.61 19.09
C VAL A 366 11.53 -3.03 20.45
N PRO A 367 12.26 -3.79 21.30
CA PRO A 367 11.77 -4.13 22.64
C PRO A 367 11.62 -2.88 23.52
N GLN A 368 10.63 -2.85 24.42
CA GLN A 368 10.31 -1.64 25.20
C GLN A 368 11.50 -1.19 26.08
N GLU A 369 12.25 -2.14 26.63
CA GLU A 369 13.45 -1.90 27.43
C GLU A 369 14.65 -1.38 26.61
N LYS A 370 14.58 -1.44 25.29
CA LYS A 370 15.63 -0.99 24.36
C LYS A 370 15.38 0.38 23.73
N ILE A 371 14.21 0.97 23.94
CA ILE A 371 13.85 2.29 23.42
C ILE A 371 14.90 3.36 23.76
N GLY A 372 15.43 3.38 25.00
CA GLY A 372 16.47 4.33 25.41
C GLY A 372 17.77 4.20 24.61
N GLU A 373 18.30 2.97 24.52
CA GLU A 373 19.51 2.65 23.74
C GLU A 373 19.32 3.00 22.24
N ILE A 374 18.13 2.74 21.69
CA ILE A 374 17.82 3.03 20.29
C ILE A 374 17.64 4.53 20.03
N ALA A 375 17.11 5.28 20.99
CA ALA A 375 17.03 6.75 20.90
C ALA A 375 18.43 7.41 20.98
N GLU A 376 19.36 6.85 21.75
CA GLU A 376 20.76 7.31 21.74
C GLU A 376 21.46 6.95 20.43
N LEU A 377 21.25 5.72 19.93
CA LEU A 377 21.79 5.26 18.65
C LEU A 377 21.23 6.05 17.45
N ALA A 378 19.99 6.50 17.50
CA ALA A 378 19.39 7.36 16.48
C ALA A 378 20.03 8.75 16.45
N ARG A 379 20.26 9.37 17.62
CA ARG A 379 20.99 10.63 17.71
C ARG A 379 22.42 10.53 17.17
N SER A 380 23.14 9.45 17.50
CA SER A 380 24.51 9.24 17.00
C SER A 380 24.58 8.96 15.49
N ARG A 381 23.43 8.68 14.87
CA ARG A 381 23.24 8.52 13.42
C ARG A 381 22.54 9.71 12.77
N HIS A 382 22.54 10.87 13.42
CA HIS A 382 21.98 12.11 12.88
C HIS A 382 20.48 12.05 12.55
N ALA A 383 19.71 11.17 13.21
CA ALA A 383 18.26 11.15 13.06
C ALA A 383 17.63 12.30 13.87
N ARG A 384 16.76 13.08 13.22
CA ARG A 384 15.89 14.07 13.86
C ARG A 384 14.55 13.49 14.26
N TYR A 385 14.01 12.58 13.45
CA TYR A 385 12.79 11.87 13.75
C TYR A 385 13.03 10.37 13.87
N VAL A 386 12.32 9.74 14.80
CA VAL A 386 12.18 8.29 14.87
C VAL A 386 10.72 7.89 14.94
N GLU A 387 10.44 6.73 14.36
CA GLU A 387 9.35 5.88 14.78
C GLU A 387 9.92 4.59 15.37
N MET A 388 9.38 4.16 16.50
CA MET A 388 9.70 2.88 17.11
C MET A 388 8.41 2.12 17.36
N THR A 389 8.38 0.85 16.98
CA THR A 389 7.25 -0.05 17.26
C THR A 389 7.75 -1.42 17.68
N ASN A 390 6.98 -2.09 18.54
CA ASN A 390 7.21 -3.49 18.92
C ASN A 390 6.53 -4.48 17.97
N ASP A 391 5.87 -4.01 16.92
CA ASP A 391 5.24 -4.83 15.88
C ASP A 391 6.24 -5.32 14.81
N ASP A 392 5.80 -6.20 13.91
CA ASP A 392 6.60 -6.83 12.86
C ASP A 392 5.84 -6.92 11.52
N ASN A 393 6.50 -7.50 10.53
CA ASN A 393 5.98 -7.83 9.21
C ASN A 393 4.75 -8.76 9.29
N PRO A 394 3.79 -8.66 8.35
CA PRO A 394 3.92 -7.97 7.06
C PRO A 394 3.62 -6.47 7.06
N ASN A 395 3.14 -5.89 8.17
CA ASN A 395 2.77 -4.49 8.22
C ASN A 395 2.89 -3.92 9.66
N PRO A 396 4.07 -3.47 10.09
CA PRO A 396 4.28 -2.98 11.46
C PRO A 396 3.61 -1.62 11.77
N TYR A 397 2.75 -1.14 10.85
CA TYR A 397 2.12 0.19 10.85
C TYR A 397 0.59 0.14 10.98
N ASP A 398 -0.04 -1.05 10.97
CA ASP A 398 -1.49 -1.18 11.19
C ASP A 398 -1.89 -1.11 12.67
N ASN A 399 -0.98 -1.35 13.62
CA ASN A 399 -1.23 -1.23 15.05
C ASN A 399 -0.40 -0.11 15.68
N VAL A 400 -1.05 0.75 16.50
CA VAL A 400 -0.34 1.69 17.36
C VAL A 400 0.04 1.00 18.67
N PRO A 401 1.32 1.03 19.10
CA PRO A 401 1.75 0.43 20.36
C PRO A 401 0.93 0.83 21.59
N ALA A 402 1.00 -0.01 22.62
CA ALA A 402 0.39 0.25 23.91
C ALA A 402 0.93 1.55 24.56
N ASP A 403 0.12 2.20 25.39
CA ASP A 403 0.48 3.50 25.99
C ASP A 403 1.84 3.48 26.70
N SER A 404 2.15 2.43 27.48
CA SER A 404 3.44 2.30 28.16
C SER A 404 4.65 2.35 27.22
N TYR A 405 4.48 1.85 25.99
CA TYR A 405 5.52 1.84 24.97
C TYR A 405 5.74 3.23 24.37
N ILE A 406 4.64 3.92 24.01
CA ILE A 406 4.74 5.29 23.51
C ILE A 406 5.27 6.22 24.61
N GLN A 407 4.83 6.09 25.86
CA GLN A 407 5.35 6.87 27.00
C GLN A 407 6.84 6.62 27.26
N ALA A 408 7.33 5.39 27.10
CA ALA A 408 8.75 5.10 27.15
C ALA A 408 9.51 5.82 26.02
N THR A 409 8.96 5.83 24.80
CA THR A 409 9.52 6.55 23.64
C THR A 409 9.53 8.06 23.89
N MET A 410 8.41 8.62 24.36
CA MET A 410 8.25 10.03 24.75
C MET A 410 9.25 10.44 25.85
N SER A 411 9.61 9.53 26.75
CA SER A 411 10.62 9.75 27.80
C SER A 411 12.05 9.73 27.26
N ALA A 412 12.30 8.97 26.19
CA ALA A 412 13.61 8.84 25.54
C ALA A 412 13.92 9.94 24.51
N VAL A 413 12.92 10.74 24.10
CA VAL A 413 13.05 11.85 23.12
C VAL A 413 12.99 13.23 23.78
N ALA A 414 13.48 14.25 23.05
CA ALA A 414 13.45 15.64 23.47
C ALA A 414 12.29 16.40 22.82
N SER A 415 11.94 17.56 23.39
CA SER A 415 11.02 18.50 22.76
C SER A 415 11.71 19.30 21.66
N GLY A 416 10.97 19.65 20.60
CA GLY A 416 11.42 20.48 19.49
C GLY A 416 10.23 21.01 18.66
N THR A 417 10.54 21.53 17.48
CA THR A 417 9.56 22.02 16.51
C THR A 417 9.79 21.39 15.14
N VAL A 418 8.72 21.33 14.32
CA VAL A 418 8.80 20.94 12.91
C VAL A 418 9.46 22.09 12.14
N GLY A 419 10.58 21.81 11.48
CA GLY A 419 11.25 22.77 10.60
C GLY A 419 10.68 22.69 9.19
N VAL A 420 9.86 23.66 8.78
CA VAL A 420 9.35 23.74 7.40
C VAL A 420 10.22 24.71 6.60
N LEU A 421 10.84 24.23 5.52
CA LEU A 421 11.56 25.09 4.59
C LEU A 421 10.58 25.73 3.60
N ALA A 422 10.81 26.98 3.22
CA ALA A 422 10.07 27.60 2.13
C ALA A 422 10.38 26.91 0.78
N ALA A 423 9.51 27.09 -0.21
CA ALA A 423 9.80 26.66 -1.58
C ALA A 423 11.13 27.30 -2.04
N LYS A 424 12.06 26.51 -2.55
CA LYS A 424 13.38 26.99 -2.98
C LYS A 424 13.24 27.96 -4.16
N GLN A 425 13.41 29.25 -3.91
CA GLN A 425 13.53 30.23 -5.00
C GLN A 425 14.86 30.00 -5.73
N SER A 426 14.82 29.64 -7.02
CA SER A 426 16.05 29.55 -7.82
C SER A 426 16.46 30.91 -8.37
N SER A 427 17.73 31.26 -8.25
CA SER A 427 18.32 32.44 -8.90
C SER A 427 18.65 32.15 -10.37
N GLY A 428 17.91 32.77 -11.29
CA GLY A 428 18.18 32.70 -12.73
C GLY A 428 17.04 33.27 -13.59
N SER A 429 17.39 33.99 -14.66
CA SER A 429 16.42 34.65 -15.56
C SER A 429 16.22 33.89 -16.89
N TYR A 430 16.36 32.57 -16.90
CA TYR A 430 16.15 31.78 -18.11
C TYR A 430 14.67 31.79 -18.49
N VAL A 431 14.36 32.01 -19.77
CA VAL A 431 13.01 31.81 -20.30
C VAL A 431 13.03 30.48 -21.04
N ALA A 432 12.54 29.43 -20.39
CA ALA A 432 12.43 28.12 -21.03
C ALA A 432 11.44 28.17 -22.20
N GLY A 433 11.73 27.37 -23.24
CA GLY A 433 11.00 27.41 -24.51
C GLY A 433 9.53 26.97 -24.42
N ILE A 434 8.74 27.36 -25.42
CA ILE A 434 7.32 27.00 -25.49
C ILE A 434 7.18 25.60 -26.11
N PRO A 435 6.45 24.66 -25.48
CA PRO A 435 6.06 23.40 -26.11
C PRO A 435 4.98 23.69 -27.16
N ALA A 436 5.40 24.03 -28.38
CA ALA A 436 4.52 24.64 -29.39
C ALA A 436 3.60 23.65 -30.12
N ASP A 437 3.85 22.35 -30.02
CA ASP A 437 3.18 21.26 -30.74
C ASP A 437 2.32 20.36 -29.82
N VAL A 438 1.94 20.88 -28.64
CA VAL A 438 1.10 20.17 -27.67
C VAL A 438 -0.20 19.68 -28.30
N SER A 439 -0.43 18.38 -28.19
CA SER A 439 -1.60 17.71 -28.77
C SER A 439 -2.18 16.67 -27.83
N VAL A 440 -3.50 16.46 -27.92
CA VAL A 440 -4.20 15.35 -27.26
C VAL A 440 -3.99 14.10 -28.11
N VAL A 441 -3.22 13.14 -27.59
CA VAL A 441 -2.91 11.88 -28.29
C VAL A 441 -3.78 10.71 -27.84
N ALA A 442 -4.37 10.79 -26.64
CA ALA A 442 -5.40 9.85 -26.19
C ALA A 442 -6.39 10.53 -25.24
N SER A 443 -7.58 9.95 -25.14
CA SER A 443 -8.65 10.35 -24.22
C SER A 443 -9.42 9.09 -23.83
N ASP A 444 -9.74 8.96 -22.54
CA ASP A 444 -10.54 7.88 -21.99
C ASP A 444 -11.64 8.39 -21.05
N TYR A 445 -12.28 7.50 -20.30
CA TYR A 445 -13.39 7.87 -19.41
C TYR A 445 -12.99 8.82 -18.28
N THR A 446 -11.79 8.68 -17.70
CA THR A 446 -11.32 9.54 -16.58
C THR A 446 -9.94 10.14 -16.81
N SER A 447 -9.44 10.12 -18.05
CA SER A 447 -8.08 10.57 -18.37
C SER A 447 -7.93 11.18 -19.76
N VAL A 448 -6.90 12.02 -19.90
CA VAL A 448 -6.46 12.62 -21.16
C VAL A 448 -4.94 12.52 -21.23
N THR A 449 -4.41 11.96 -22.31
CA THR A 449 -2.96 11.94 -22.60
C THR A 449 -2.61 13.07 -23.57
N LEU A 450 -1.67 13.90 -23.15
CA LEU A 450 -1.05 14.96 -23.93
C LEU A 450 0.35 14.51 -24.38
N ALA A 451 0.79 14.98 -25.55
CA ALA A 451 2.18 14.84 -26.01
C ALA A 451 2.67 16.13 -26.66
N TRP A 452 3.99 16.37 -26.59
CA TRP A 452 4.69 17.56 -27.09
C TRP A 452 6.16 17.25 -27.38
N SER A 453 6.81 18.03 -28.23
CA SER A 453 8.25 17.92 -28.50
C SER A 453 9.09 18.35 -27.29
N SER A 454 10.24 17.71 -27.10
CA SER A 454 11.17 18.05 -26.02
C SER A 454 11.64 19.50 -26.11
N VAL A 455 11.55 20.24 -25.01
CA VAL A 455 12.13 21.59 -24.90
C VAL A 455 13.55 21.48 -24.32
N PRO A 456 14.55 22.20 -24.87
CA PRO A 456 15.89 22.26 -24.28
C PRO A 456 15.86 22.64 -22.79
N ASP A 457 16.77 22.04 -22.03
CA ASP A 457 16.98 22.25 -20.59
C ASP A 457 15.78 21.93 -19.67
N ALA A 458 14.69 21.38 -20.21
CA ALA A 458 13.61 20.77 -19.43
C ALA A 458 13.96 19.32 -19.02
N LEU A 459 13.18 18.74 -18.09
CA LEU A 459 13.30 17.35 -17.58
C LEU A 459 13.13 16.23 -18.64
N GLY A 460 13.17 16.53 -19.94
CA GLY A 460 13.04 15.56 -21.03
C GLY A 460 11.64 14.94 -21.19
N LEU A 461 10.66 15.32 -20.36
CA LEU A 461 9.30 14.82 -20.41
C LEU A 461 8.56 15.37 -21.65
N THR A 462 7.94 14.48 -22.42
CA THR A 462 7.28 14.77 -23.73
C THR A 462 5.86 14.22 -23.85
N ARG A 463 5.35 13.54 -22.82
CA ARG A 463 4.01 12.93 -22.78
C ARG A 463 3.56 12.79 -21.34
N ALA A 464 2.34 13.21 -21.01
CA ALA A 464 1.75 13.00 -19.69
C ALA A 464 0.26 12.67 -19.80
N THR A 465 -0.24 11.85 -18.89
CA THR A 465 -1.63 11.41 -18.80
C THR A 465 -2.24 11.97 -17.53
N VAL A 466 -3.06 13.01 -17.66
CA VAL A 466 -3.82 13.58 -16.55
C VAL A 466 -5.01 12.66 -16.27
N GLY A 467 -5.20 12.31 -15.00
CA GLY A 467 -6.21 11.39 -14.51
C GLY A 467 -7.25 12.09 -13.63
N MET A 468 -8.04 11.28 -12.91
CA MET A 468 -9.08 11.72 -11.98
C MET A 468 -10.10 12.72 -12.57
N LEU A 469 -10.24 12.73 -13.90
CA LEU A 469 -11.19 13.58 -14.62
C LEU A 469 -12.60 12.98 -14.53
N GLN A 470 -13.63 13.82 -14.53
CA GLN A 470 -15.01 13.34 -14.62
C GLN A 470 -15.30 12.72 -16.00
N PRO A 471 -16.06 11.61 -16.07
CA PRO A 471 -16.52 11.06 -17.35
C PRO A 471 -17.52 11.95 -18.08
N GLY A 472 -17.40 11.99 -19.40
CA GLY A 472 -18.25 12.79 -20.28
C GLY A 472 -18.01 14.31 -20.23
N SER A 473 -16.94 14.77 -19.57
CA SER A 473 -16.55 16.19 -19.57
C SER A 473 -16.16 16.65 -20.98
N SER A 474 -16.51 17.88 -21.32
CA SER A 474 -16.15 18.53 -22.57
C SER A 474 -15.65 19.95 -22.31
N GLY A 475 -14.81 20.48 -23.21
CA GLY A 475 -14.23 21.82 -23.03
C GLY A 475 -13.15 21.88 -21.94
N LEU A 476 -12.56 20.74 -21.55
CA LEU A 476 -11.45 20.70 -20.61
C LEU A 476 -10.25 21.43 -21.23
N ALA A 477 -9.74 22.46 -20.56
CA ALA A 477 -8.55 23.20 -21.00
C ALA A 477 -7.33 22.70 -20.24
N PHE A 478 -6.32 22.21 -20.97
CA PHE A 478 -5.05 21.78 -20.41
C PHE A 478 -3.97 22.80 -20.77
N GLU A 479 -3.24 23.25 -19.75
CA GLU A 479 -2.11 24.15 -19.88
C GLU A 479 -0.81 23.35 -19.86
N VAL A 480 -0.01 23.43 -20.93
CA VAL A 480 1.34 22.85 -20.98
C VAL A 480 2.35 23.97 -21.16
N LYS A 481 3.24 24.11 -20.17
CA LYS A 481 4.35 25.07 -20.17
C LYS A 481 5.59 24.42 -19.57
N THR A 482 6.75 24.95 -19.92
CA THR A 482 7.97 24.71 -19.17
C THR A 482 7.91 25.43 -17.83
N VAL A 483 8.35 24.75 -16.77
CA VAL A 483 8.45 25.30 -15.41
C VAL A 483 9.88 25.11 -14.93
N LEU A 484 10.53 26.21 -14.55
CA LEU A 484 11.86 26.22 -13.95
C LEU A 484 11.80 25.77 -12.49
N SER A 485 12.96 25.47 -11.90
CA SER A 485 13.07 25.21 -10.46
C SER A 485 12.72 26.42 -9.57
N SER A 486 12.74 27.67 -10.09
CA SER A 486 12.15 28.83 -9.40
C SER A 486 10.62 28.84 -9.37
N GLY A 487 9.97 27.95 -10.12
CA GLY A 487 8.55 27.99 -10.40
C GLY A 487 8.11 29.05 -11.41
N SER A 488 9.03 29.90 -11.91
CA SER A 488 8.81 30.71 -13.12
C SER A 488 8.67 29.77 -14.33
N GLY A 489 7.99 30.21 -15.39
CA GLY A 489 7.73 29.36 -16.54
C GLY A 489 7.65 30.11 -17.87
N GLY A 490 7.72 29.35 -18.96
CA GLY A 490 7.47 29.86 -20.31
C GLY A 490 5.99 30.17 -20.51
N SER A 491 5.66 30.87 -21.60
CA SER A 491 4.26 31.05 -22.01
C SER A 491 3.62 29.70 -22.30
N PRO A 492 2.38 29.45 -21.83
CA PRO A 492 1.74 28.17 -22.02
C PRO A 492 1.15 27.98 -23.41
N THR A 493 1.16 26.73 -23.86
CA THR A 493 0.26 26.25 -24.91
C THR A 493 -0.98 25.67 -24.25
N ILE A 494 -2.16 26.15 -24.64
CA ILE A 494 -3.44 25.62 -24.14
C ILE A 494 -4.05 24.70 -25.20
N VAL A 495 -4.43 23.49 -24.79
CA VAL A 495 -5.14 22.53 -25.65
C VAL A 495 -6.48 22.14 -25.02
N SER A 496 -7.53 22.05 -25.84
CA SER A 496 -8.85 21.61 -25.39
C SER A 496 -9.03 20.11 -25.60
N ALA A 497 -9.62 19.42 -24.61
CA ALA A 497 -9.94 18.00 -24.67
C ALA A 497 -11.35 17.70 -24.12
N ARG A 498 -11.67 16.41 -24.14
CA ARG A 498 -12.89 15.81 -23.57
C ARG A 498 -12.55 14.43 -23.01
N THR A 499 -13.36 13.90 -22.11
CA THR A 499 -13.34 12.50 -21.68
C THR A 499 -14.46 11.71 -22.37
N LYS A 500 -14.39 10.38 -22.37
CA LYS A 500 -15.49 9.52 -22.83
C LYS A 500 -16.62 9.51 -21.79
N SER A 501 -17.87 9.46 -22.24
CA SER A 501 -19.02 9.21 -21.35
C SER A 501 -19.11 7.73 -20.99
N LEU A 502 -19.40 7.40 -19.72
CA LEU A 502 -19.63 6.02 -19.29
C LEU A 502 -20.88 5.42 -19.96
N PRO A 503 -20.82 4.16 -20.46
CA PRO A 503 -21.98 3.49 -21.03
C PRO A 503 -23.06 3.28 -19.95
N ASN A 504 -24.26 3.78 -20.20
CA ASN A 504 -25.37 3.79 -19.24
C ASN A 504 -25.04 4.42 -17.87
N GLY A 505 -23.99 5.26 -17.80
CA GLY A 505 -23.47 5.83 -16.56
C GLY A 505 -22.64 4.88 -15.69
N GLY A 506 -22.50 3.59 -16.06
CA GLY A 506 -21.79 2.59 -15.28
C GLY A 506 -20.29 2.52 -15.59
N SER A 507 -19.47 2.40 -14.55
CA SER A 507 -18.01 2.27 -14.62
C SER A 507 -17.51 0.83 -14.81
N ILE A 508 -18.39 -0.16 -14.68
CA ILE A 508 -18.13 -1.58 -14.91
C ILE A 508 -19.16 -2.09 -15.92
N ALA A 509 -18.70 -2.69 -17.01
CA ALA A 509 -19.51 -3.10 -18.14
C ALA A 509 -19.18 -4.52 -18.64
N ILE A 510 -19.96 -5.01 -19.60
CA ILE A 510 -19.75 -6.29 -20.33
C ILE A 510 -19.45 -7.48 -19.39
N VAL A 511 -20.18 -7.54 -18.27
CA VAL A 511 -20.03 -8.63 -17.30
C VAL A 511 -20.60 -9.92 -17.87
N LYS A 512 -19.75 -10.96 -17.91
CA LYS A 512 -20.12 -12.32 -18.28
C LYS A 512 -19.31 -13.30 -17.47
N HIS A 513 -19.81 -14.53 -17.33
CA HIS A 513 -19.02 -15.64 -16.83
C HIS A 513 -19.18 -16.86 -17.73
N THR A 514 -18.18 -17.75 -17.72
CA THR A 514 -18.18 -19.01 -18.47
C THR A 514 -17.64 -20.12 -17.60
N ARG A 515 -18.34 -21.27 -17.56
CA ARG A 515 -17.89 -22.46 -16.83
C ARG A 515 -17.10 -23.39 -17.76
N SER A 516 -15.91 -23.79 -17.32
CA SER A 516 -15.07 -24.78 -17.97
C SER A 516 -14.70 -25.85 -16.94
N GLY A 517 -15.41 -26.99 -16.96
CA GLY A 517 -15.30 -28.03 -15.94
C GLY A 517 -15.59 -27.51 -14.52
N ASN A 518 -14.58 -27.61 -13.64
CA ASN A 518 -14.66 -27.14 -12.25
C ASN A 518 -14.21 -25.67 -12.07
N SER A 519 -13.80 -24.98 -13.14
CA SER A 519 -13.45 -23.57 -13.11
C SER A 519 -14.57 -22.70 -13.69
N VAL A 520 -14.73 -21.49 -13.16
CA VAL A 520 -15.57 -20.45 -13.77
C VAL A 520 -14.71 -19.20 -13.96
N ILE A 521 -14.69 -18.70 -15.18
CA ILE A 521 -14.00 -17.46 -15.55
C ILE A 521 -15.05 -16.37 -15.59
N TYR A 522 -14.87 -15.33 -14.79
CA TYR A 522 -15.64 -14.09 -14.84
C TYR A 522 -14.81 -13.04 -15.57
N THR A 523 -15.44 -12.25 -16.43
CA THR A 523 -14.80 -11.13 -17.12
C THR A 523 -15.72 -9.93 -17.06
N ALA A 524 -15.16 -8.76 -16.78
CA ALA A 524 -15.84 -7.48 -16.78
C ALA A 524 -14.89 -6.42 -17.35
N ASP A 525 -15.43 -5.46 -18.09
CA ASP A 525 -14.70 -4.29 -18.53
C ASP A 525 -14.74 -3.25 -17.41
N VAL A 526 -13.60 -2.97 -16.80
CA VAL A 526 -13.43 -1.94 -15.77
C VAL A 526 -12.97 -0.65 -16.45
N LEU A 527 -13.85 0.36 -16.49
CA LEU A 527 -13.70 1.53 -17.37
C LEU A 527 -13.03 2.73 -16.69
N VAL A 528 -12.83 2.66 -15.36
CA VAL A 528 -12.18 3.70 -14.54
C VAL A 528 -11.21 3.02 -13.57
N PRO A 529 -10.13 3.69 -13.12
CA PRO A 529 -9.25 3.11 -12.11
C PRO A 529 -9.99 2.93 -10.78
N TYR A 530 -9.87 1.74 -10.20
CA TYR A 530 -10.32 1.44 -8.85
C TYR A 530 -9.14 1.02 -7.97
N ALA A 531 -9.22 1.28 -6.66
CA ALA A 531 -8.24 0.73 -5.70
C ALA A 531 -8.40 -0.79 -5.56
N PHE A 532 -9.65 -1.26 -5.56
CA PHE A 532 -10.01 -2.67 -5.52
C PHE A 532 -11.04 -3.01 -6.59
N VAL A 533 -10.82 -4.12 -7.29
CA VAL A 533 -11.84 -4.80 -8.08
C VAL A 533 -12.04 -6.17 -7.46
N ARG A 534 -13.24 -6.42 -6.92
CA ARG A 534 -13.60 -7.62 -6.19
C ARG A 534 -14.69 -8.39 -6.90
N LEU A 535 -14.58 -9.72 -6.88
CA LEU A 535 -15.67 -10.62 -7.25
C LEU A 535 -16.15 -11.34 -5.99
N PHE A 536 -17.39 -11.09 -5.61
CA PHE A 536 -18.08 -11.80 -4.54
C PHE A 536 -18.99 -12.87 -5.12
N ILE A 537 -19.04 -14.05 -4.51
CA ILE A 537 -19.89 -15.18 -4.96
C ILE A 537 -20.70 -15.69 -3.76
N SER A 538 -22.00 -15.91 -3.96
CA SER A 538 -22.90 -16.49 -2.96
C SER A 538 -22.84 -18.01 -2.92
N ALA A 539 -23.23 -18.60 -1.79
CA ALA A 539 -23.57 -20.01 -1.66
C ALA A 539 -25.10 -20.18 -1.48
N PRO A 540 -25.69 -21.40 -1.53
CA PRO A 540 -27.09 -21.63 -1.25
C PRO A 540 -27.55 -20.97 0.06
N HIS A 541 -28.54 -20.09 -0.07
CA HIS A 541 -29.08 -19.38 1.07
C HIS A 541 -29.79 -20.33 2.04
N ARG A 542 -29.63 -20.03 3.34
CA ARG A 542 -30.43 -20.65 4.42
C ARG A 542 -31.67 -19.78 4.69
N ALA A 543 -32.50 -20.22 5.63
CA ALA A 543 -33.56 -19.40 6.17
C ALA A 543 -32.99 -18.09 6.76
N VAL A 544 -33.79 -17.02 6.73
CA VAL A 544 -33.49 -15.76 7.43
C VAL A 544 -33.25 -16.06 8.92
N GLY A 545 -32.28 -15.40 9.56
CA GLY A 545 -31.82 -15.73 10.91
C GLY A 545 -30.88 -16.95 11.00
N ALA A 546 -30.58 -17.63 9.88
CA ALA A 546 -29.61 -18.72 9.82
C ALA A 546 -28.62 -18.61 8.65
N ALA A 547 -28.82 -17.69 7.71
CA ALA A 547 -27.91 -17.40 6.61
C ALA A 547 -26.73 -16.53 7.09
N ARG A 548 -25.53 -16.80 6.57
CA ARG A 548 -24.29 -16.10 6.90
C ARG A 548 -23.56 -15.72 5.61
N GLY A 549 -22.81 -14.62 5.66
CA GLY A 549 -22.10 -14.07 4.51
C GLY A 549 -21.91 -12.57 4.65
N TRP A 550 -21.07 -11.99 3.81
CA TRP A 550 -20.92 -10.54 3.72
C TRP A 550 -22.12 -9.92 2.98
N PRO A 551 -22.90 -9.01 3.58
CA PRO A 551 -23.99 -8.34 2.91
C PRO A 551 -23.47 -7.23 2.00
N ILE A 552 -23.94 -7.20 0.75
CA ILE A 552 -23.59 -6.20 -0.26
C ILE A 552 -24.87 -5.48 -0.66
N ASP A 553 -25.00 -4.22 -0.27
CA ASP A 553 -26.15 -3.38 -0.59
C ASP A 553 -26.34 -3.24 -2.11
N ALA A 554 -27.56 -3.51 -2.56
CA ALA A 554 -28.02 -3.36 -3.94
C ALA A 554 -29.05 -2.23 -4.11
N GLY A 555 -29.28 -1.44 -3.05
CA GLY A 555 -30.26 -0.36 -3.00
C GLY A 555 -31.68 -0.85 -2.78
N THR A 556 -32.65 0.03 -3.04
CA THR A 556 -34.08 -0.27 -2.87
C THR A 556 -34.70 -0.74 -4.18
N ASN A 557 -35.52 -1.79 -4.12
CA ASN A 557 -36.34 -2.20 -5.24
C ASN A 557 -37.36 -1.11 -5.58
N ALA A 558 -37.36 -0.60 -6.81
CA ALA A 558 -38.20 0.52 -7.20
C ALA A 558 -39.71 0.21 -7.18
N ASP A 559 -40.11 -1.05 -7.39
CA ASP A 559 -41.52 -1.46 -7.45
C ASP A 559 -42.12 -1.74 -6.06
N THR A 560 -41.32 -2.30 -5.14
CA THR A 560 -41.79 -2.71 -3.81
C THR A 560 -41.40 -1.76 -2.68
N GLY A 561 -40.40 -0.90 -2.89
CA GLY A 561 -39.82 -0.05 -1.84
C GLY A 561 -38.99 -0.83 -0.80
N ILE A 562 -38.70 -2.11 -1.03
CA ILE A 562 -37.96 -2.97 -0.09
C ILE A 562 -36.46 -2.94 -0.43
N GLY A 563 -35.60 -2.85 0.59
CA GLY A 563 -34.15 -2.96 0.43
C GLY A 563 -33.72 -4.31 -0.15
N GLN A 564 -32.69 -4.30 -0.98
CA GLN A 564 -32.14 -5.49 -1.62
C GLN A 564 -30.64 -5.60 -1.33
N TRP A 565 -30.15 -6.82 -1.18
CA TRP A 565 -28.71 -7.09 -1.03
C TRP A 565 -28.34 -8.44 -1.62
N LYS A 566 -27.04 -8.60 -1.89
CA LYS A 566 -26.41 -9.90 -2.13
C LYS A 566 -25.80 -10.38 -0.81
N LEU A 567 -25.95 -11.66 -0.46
CA LEU A 567 -25.23 -12.26 0.66
C LEU A 567 -24.07 -13.10 0.11
N ALA A 568 -22.85 -12.59 0.21
CA ALA A 568 -21.65 -13.19 -0.35
C ALA A 568 -21.02 -14.20 0.62
N SER A 569 -20.70 -15.39 0.13
CA SER A 569 -20.05 -16.45 0.93
C SER A 569 -18.57 -16.60 0.56
N TYR A 570 -18.16 -16.04 -0.57
CA TYR A 570 -16.83 -16.14 -1.13
C TYR A 570 -16.38 -14.79 -1.73
N LEU A 571 -15.08 -14.53 -1.69
CA LEU A 571 -14.42 -13.36 -2.25
C LEU A 571 -13.23 -13.80 -3.11
N VAL A 572 -13.13 -13.26 -4.33
CA VAL A 572 -11.90 -13.20 -5.12
C VAL A 572 -11.45 -11.74 -5.14
N GLU A 573 -10.22 -11.49 -4.69
CA GLU A 573 -9.57 -10.17 -4.70
C GLU A 573 -8.12 -10.33 -5.16
N GLY A 574 -7.63 -9.39 -5.96
CA GLY A 574 -6.27 -9.45 -6.50
C GLY A 574 -5.87 -8.26 -7.37
N ASN A 575 -4.61 -8.27 -7.77
CA ASN A 575 -3.94 -7.36 -8.69
C ASN A 575 -2.85 -8.12 -9.47
N ASP A 576 -2.02 -7.44 -10.27
CA ASP A 576 -0.94 -8.04 -11.07
C ASP A 576 0.06 -8.90 -10.25
N PHE A 577 0.13 -8.75 -8.92
CA PHE A 577 1.09 -9.40 -8.02
C PHE A 577 0.46 -10.40 -7.04
N TYR A 578 -0.86 -10.34 -6.83
CA TYR A 578 -1.58 -11.13 -5.83
C TYR A 578 -2.95 -11.56 -6.34
N SER A 579 -3.37 -12.79 -6.07
CA SER A 579 -4.76 -13.22 -6.26
C SER A 579 -5.16 -14.18 -5.15
N GLY A 580 -6.13 -13.79 -4.35
CA GLY A 580 -6.67 -14.57 -3.25
C GLY A 580 -8.09 -15.05 -3.53
N PHE A 581 -8.37 -16.31 -3.22
CA PHE A 581 -9.73 -16.80 -3.03
C PHE A 581 -9.98 -17.07 -1.55
N TYR A 582 -11.08 -16.53 -1.05
CA TYR A 582 -11.44 -16.55 0.37
C TYR A 582 -12.88 -17.02 0.57
N LYS A 583 -13.14 -17.67 1.71
CA LYS A 583 -14.49 -17.94 2.21
C LYS A 583 -14.80 -17.00 3.36
N TYR A 584 -16.02 -16.47 3.39
CA TYR A 584 -16.49 -15.65 4.51
C TYR A 584 -16.51 -16.50 5.78
N SER A 585 -15.80 -16.02 6.81
CA SER A 585 -15.68 -16.68 8.11
C SER A 585 -16.16 -15.81 9.26
N GLY A 586 -16.67 -14.62 8.96
CA GLY A 586 -17.18 -13.69 9.94
C GLY A 586 -18.43 -14.15 10.69
N SER A 587 -18.69 -13.41 11.76
CA SER A 587 -19.74 -13.69 12.72
C SER A 587 -21.16 -13.48 12.17
N TYR A 588 -21.32 -12.56 11.21
CA TYR A 588 -22.61 -12.05 10.72
C TYR A 588 -23.67 -13.13 10.44
N ILE A 589 -24.90 -12.82 10.85
CA ILE A 589 -26.11 -13.59 10.58
C ILE A 589 -27.14 -12.63 10.00
N GLU A 590 -27.74 -13.01 8.88
CA GLU A 590 -28.78 -12.23 8.21
C GLU A 590 -30.00 -12.00 9.12
N ALA A 591 -30.49 -10.75 9.17
CA ALA A 591 -31.50 -10.24 10.10
C ALA A 591 -31.09 -10.24 11.60
N GLY A 592 -29.82 -10.46 11.92
CA GLY A 592 -29.26 -10.14 13.23
C GLY A 592 -29.04 -8.63 13.43
N SER A 593 -28.80 -8.21 14.67
CA SER A 593 -28.50 -6.82 15.05
C SER A 593 -27.01 -6.44 14.94
N SER A 594 -26.13 -7.42 14.74
CA SER A 594 -24.68 -7.18 14.61
C SER A 594 -24.33 -6.68 13.21
N ASN A 595 -23.43 -5.70 13.13
CA ASN A 595 -22.79 -5.31 11.87
C ASN A 595 -21.98 -6.48 11.30
N ALA A 596 -21.82 -6.52 9.97
CA ALA A 596 -20.98 -7.51 9.34
C ALA A 596 -19.50 -7.21 9.55
N ASP A 597 -18.77 -8.15 10.14
CA ASP A 597 -17.32 -8.09 10.25
C ASP A 597 -16.63 -8.55 8.95
N TRP A 598 -15.57 -7.85 8.54
CA TRP A 598 -14.79 -8.12 7.32
C TRP A 598 -13.80 -9.28 7.55
N THR A 599 -14.33 -10.45 7.87
CA THR A 599 -13.53 -11.62 8.25
C THR A 599 -13.59 -12.69 7.16
N TRP A 600 -12.43 -12.95 6.55
CA TRP A 600 -12.29 -13.80 5.36
C TRP A 600 -11.15 -14.79 5.55
N THR A 601 -11.43 -16.09 5.44
CA THR A 601 -10.40 -17.14 5.57
C THR A 601 -9.87 -17.52 4.17
N PRO A 602 -8.55 -17.40 3.91
CA PRO A 602 -7.95 -17.84 2.66
C PRO A 602 -8.26 -19.32 2.39
N GLN A 603 -8.62 -19.63 1.14
CA GLN A 603 -8.85 -21.00 0.67
C GLN A 603 -7.72 -21.48 -0.26
N GLY A 604 -6.86 -20.56 -0.72
CA GLY A 604 -5.78 -20.80 -1.67
C GLY A 604 -5.87 -19.85 -2.87
N THR A 605 -4.98 -20.01 -3.84
CA THR A 605 -4.95 -19.18 -5.07
C THR A 605 -5.71 -19.79 -6.25
N ASN A 606 -5.96 -21.11 -6.23
CA ASN A 606 -6.53 -21.88 -7.34
C ASN A 606 -7.54 -22.94 -6.87
N VAL A 607 -8.51 -22.58 -6.03
CA VAL A 607 -9.54 -23.55 -5.58
C VAL A 607 -10.55 -23.80 -6.70
N PRO A 608 -10.74 -25.06 -7.15
CA PRO A 608 -11.80 -25.38 -8.09
C PRO A 608 -13.17 -25.13 -7.44
N LEU A 609 -14.06 -24.42 -8.13
CA LEU A 609 -15.43 -24.19 -7.66
C LEU A 609 -16.25 -25.48 -7.59
N GLY A 610 -15.75 -26.60 -8.13
CA GLY A 610 -16.33 -27.93 -7.94
C GLY A 610 -16.21 -28.47 -6.50
N ASP A 611 -15.26 -27.97 -5.71
CA ASP A 611 -15.02 -28.38 -4.32
C ASP A 611 -15.68 -27.42 -3.31
N THR A 612 -16.53 -26.50 -3.79
CA THR A 612 -17.22 -25.48 -2.99
C THR A 612 -18.74 -25.54 -3.19
N ASP A 613 -19.48 -24.89 -2.28
CA ASP A 613 -20.90 -24.63 -2.43
C ASP A 613 -21.19 -23.30 -3.16
N ALA A 614 -20.22 -22.73 -3.88
CA ALA A 614 -20.40 -21.47 -4.58
C ALA A 614 -21.37 -21.59 -5.77
N LEU A 615 -22.27 -20.61 -5.92
CA LEU A 615 -23.26 -20.52 -7.00
C LEU A 615 -22.77 -19.54 -8.07
N PRO A 616 -22.28 -20.00 -9.24
CA PRO A 616 -21.60 -19.09 -10.19
C PRO A 616 -22.50 -18.06 -10.87
N ASN A 617 -23.82 -18.30 -10.85
CA ASN A 617 -24.80 -17.33 -11.34
C ASN A 617 -25.08 -16.23 -10.31
N ASP A 618 -24.78 -16.45 -9.04
CA ASP A 618 -25.11 -15.57 -7.92
C ASP A 618 -23.85 -14.85 -7.41
N TYR A 619 -23.56 -13.70 -8.02
CA TYR A 619 -22.33 -12.95 -7.76
C TYR A 619 -22.58 -11.44 -7.66
N ALA A 620 -21.57 -10.72 -7.17
CA ALA A 620 -21.44 -9.27 -7.32
C ALA A 620 -19.99 -8.95 -7.75
N ILE A 621 -19.82 -8.18 -8.82
CA ILE A 621 -18.53 -7.54 -9.15
C ILE A 621 -18.56 -6.12 -8.62
N GLN A 622 -17.57 -5.75 -7.83
CA GLN A 622 -17.48 -4.46 -7.16
C GLN A 622 -16.18 -3.73 -7.54
N GLY A 623 -16.29 -2.46 -7.92
CA GLY A 623 -15.18 -1.52 -7.92
C GLY A 623 -15.30 -0.58 -6.72
N GLN A 624 -14.21 -0.41 -5.95
CA GLN A 624 -14.16 0.48 -4.79
C GLN A 624 -12.84 1.27 -4.74
N GLY A 625 -12.92 2.55 -4.33
CA GLY A 625 -11.77 3.44 -4.13
C GLY A 625 -11.27 4.07 -5.43
N TYR A 626 -10.76 5.30 -5.37
CA TYR A 626 -10.39 6.20 -6.48
C TYR A 626 -11.52 6.57 -7.46
N ALA A 627 -12.69 5.94 -7.37
CA ALA A 627 -13.91 6.30 -8.08
C ALA A 627 -15.16 5.87 -7.26
N PRO A 628 -16.36 6.42 -7.58
CA PRO A 628 -17.62 6.00 -6.99
C PRO A 628 -17.81 4.49 -6.99
N ILE A 629 -18.24 3.93 -5.85
CA ILE A 629 -18.47 2.49 -5.71
C ILE A 629 -19.49 2.01 -6.73
N GLN A 630 -19.16 0.95 -7.46
CA GLN A 630 -20.03 0.35 -8.46
C GLN A 630 -20.15 -1.15 -8.20
N ASN A 631 -21.37 -1.61 -7.90
CA ASN A 631 -21.71 -3.02 -7.87
C ASN A 631 -22.41 -3.41 -9.18
N ILE A 632 -22.05 -4.56 -9.74
CA ILE A 632 -22.79 -5.25 -10.82
C ILE A 632 -23.16 -6.64 -10.33
N PHE A 633 -24.46 -6.92 -10.26
CA PHE A 633 -24.97 -8.16 -9.67
C PHE A 633 -25.43 -9.16 -10.73
N GLY A 634 -25.17 -10.44 -10.47
CA GLY A 634 -25.76 -11.55 -11.20
C GLY A 634 -26.67 -12.39 -10.30
N GLY A 635 -27.67 -13.02 -10.90
CA GLY A 635 -28.54 -13.98 -10.21
C GLY A 635 -29.62 -13.32 -9.34
N THR A 636 -29.92 -13.95 -8.21
CA THR A 636 -31.03 -13.60 -7.31
C THR A 636 -30.63 -12.61 -6.22
N MET A 637 -31.55 -11.75 -5.80
CA MET A 637 -31.36 -10.83 -4.67
C MET A 637 -32.08 -11.33 -3.42
N ARG A 638 -31.54 -10.99 -2.24
CA ARG A 638 -32.27 -11.07 -0.98
C ARG A 638 -33.14 -9.82 -0.83
N SER A 639 -34.29 -9.97 -0.20
CA SER A 639 -35.19 -8.87 0.18
C SER A 639 -36.06 -9.32 1.36
N TYR A 640 -36.14 -8.49 2.39
CA TYR A 640 -37.11 -8.59 3.49
C TYR A 640 -37.36 -7.17 4.02
N LYS A 641 -38.51 -6.94 4.66
CA LYS A 641 -38.75 -5.68 5.38
C LYS A 641 -38.01 -5.74 6.73
N CYS A 642 -37.57 -4.58 7.22
CA CYS A 642 -37.17 -4.45 8.62
C CYS A 642 -38.26 -5.08 9.52
N GLU A 643 -37.85 -5.71 10.63
CA GLU A 643 -38.67 -6.61 11.47
C GLU A 643 -38.95 -8.02 10.90
N GLY A 644 -38.30 -8.42 9.81
CA GLY A 644 -38.32 -9.82 9.34
C GLY A 644 -39.64 -10.27 8.71
N GLN A 645 -40.50 -9.32 8.33
CA GLN A 645 -41.70 -9.62 7.54
C GLN A 645 -41.34 -9.70 6.05
N HIS A 646 -41.83 -10.75 5.40
CA HIS A 646 -41.65 -11.00 3.97
C HIS A 646 -42.46 -10.02 3.09
#